data_AF-A0A3N5QBK6-F1
#
_entry.id   AF-A0A3N5QBK6-F1
#
_cell.length_a   1.000
_cell.length_b   1.000
_cell.length_c   1.000
_cell.angle_alpha   90.00
_cell.angle_beta   90.00
_cell.angle_gamma   90.00
#
_symmetry.space_group_name_H-M   'P 1'
#
loop_
_entity.id
_entity.type
_entity.pdbx_description
1 polymer ?
#
loop_
_entity_poly.entity_id
_entity_poly.type
_entity_poly.pdbx_seq_one_letter_code
_entity_poly.pdbx_strand_id
1 'polypeptide(L)'
;ILNGRGDTKIHRVLFNEITKNGVSKAMQSPRPIDEHLVSSQRARRVMDRIIGYKISPFLWKAIIEFSGSSSLSAGRVQSVALKLICDREAEIEKFIPTEHWSIWAIFKTEKGETFKAKLFSIEGKDLKIPPKPEMTEADWKEFFEKNFAITDEKSAKEIFEKVSAKKVFQITDIVKRNTKRNPSAPFITSTMQAEASRRLGMRPKQTMMFAQKLYEGIDLGNEGTVGLITYMRTDSTRISEEVIPLVRDYIKDSFGNEYLPELPNKYEKKNKINVQDAHEAVRPTSLKYTPDFVKKFVDNRTFKLYELIWKRFIASQMNPALFETTVIEVSADEFLFKAFGNAIKFNGFMQVYEEISEPKSDADEKAEYRNEKIPLGLEKGNKLDLEELQKTQHFTRPPARFTESSLIKELENKGIGRPSTYSLIVSTVQDRKYVEQTDKKLIPTKLGKQVNTILVKNFPKIINEDFTSLMENELDLIANGEIEYVKVLNDFYNPFSESLKLVEDKVEKILCDLCGNEMEIKFGRYGKFLACSNYPECKNIKSFREIAAASKEPEFTGETCEKCGARTVFREGKFGRFIGCERYPECDFIKNITLGISCPKCKQGEVVERKSKRNKIFYGCSRYPECDFVSWYKPVSQACPNNDSDYMVQRYSVKKGNYLRCPVCNEEVIPAEVEEVEE
;
A
#
# COMPACT_ATOMS: atom_id res chain seq x y z
N ILE A 1 -30.70 -1.27 27.93
CA ILE A 1 -30.10 -2.56 28.32
C ILE A 1 -28.83 -2.34 29.14
N LEU A 2 -27.83 -1.57 28.68
CA LEU A 2 -26.60 -1.32 29.45
C LEU A 2 -26.69 -0.20 30.53
N ASN A 3 -27.67 0.70 30.46
CA ASN A 3 -27.84 1.79 31.44
C ASN A 3 -28.85 1.45 32.55
N GLY A 4 -28.74 0.27 33.17
CA GLY A 4 -29.31 0.03 34.50
C GLY A 4 -30.77 0.46 34.73
N ARG A 5 -31.67 0.20 33.78
CA ARG A 5 -33.12 0.18 34.11
C ARG A 5 -33.45 -1.21 34.66
N GLY A 6 -32.96 -1.51 35.86
CA GLY A 6 -33.18 -2.76 36.61
C GLY A 6 -31.98 -3.20 37.45
N ASP A 7 -32.21 -3.79 38.63
CA ASP A 7 -31.24 -4.32 39.61
C ASP A 7 -30.36 -5.50 39.10
N THR A 8 -30.23 -5.69 37.79
CA THR A 8 -29.47 -6.81 37.22
C THR A 8 -27.98 -6.49 37.23
N LYS A 9 -27.21 -7.24 38.03
CA LYS A 9 -25.73 -7.13 38.05
C LYS A 9 -25.15 -7.65 36.73
N ILE A 10 -24.51 -6.77 35.96
CA ILE A 10 -23.86 -7.09 34.69
C ILE A 10 -22.37 -7.29 34.92
N HIS A 11 -21.82 -8.37 34.37
CA HIS A 11 -20.41 -8.72 34.44
C HIS A 11 -19.79 -8.83 33.04
N ARG A 12 -18.52 -8.44 32.90
CA ARG A 12 -17.74 -8.50 31.66
C ARG A 12 -16.72 -9.64 31.74
N VAL A 13 -16.80 -10.56 30.78
CA VAL A 13 -15.83 -11.66 30.62
C VAL A 13 -14.83 -11.30 29.52
N LEU A 14 -13.55 -11.61 29.74
CA LEU A 14 -12.45 -11.39 28.78
C LEU A 14 -11.69 -12.69 28.52
N PHE A 15 -11.45 -13.00 27.26
CA PHE A 15 -10.63 -14.15 26.84
C PHE A 15 -9.83 -13.77 25.59
N ASN A 16 -8.63 -14.35 25.48
CA ASN A 16 -7.71 -14.12 24.36
C ASN A 16 -7.74 -15.24 23.32
N GLU A 17 -8.44 -16.34 23.63
CA GLU A 17 -8.62 -17.50 22.77
C GLU A 17 -9.97 -18.16 23.07
N ILE A 18 -10.57 -18.76 22.04
CA ILE A 18 -11.86 -19.46 22.15
C ILE A 18 -11.56 -20.97 22.24
N THR A 19 -11.08 -21.38 23.41
CA THR A 19 -10.84 -22.77 23.79
C THR A 19 -11.67 -23.11 25.03
N LYS A 20 -11.93 -24.42 25.28
CA LYS A 20 -12.65 -24.86 26.49
C LYS A 20 -12.00 -24.29 27.75
N ASN A 21 -10.67 -24.40 27.86
CA ASN A 21 -9.92 -23.89 29.01
C ASN A 21 -9.95 -22.36 29.08
N GLY A 22 -9.71 -21.66 27.97
CA GLY A 22 -9.70 -20.20 27.92
C GLY A 22 -11.04 -19.58 28.32
N VAL A 23 -12.16 -20.14 27.82
CA VAL A 23 -13.51 -19.68 28.17
C VAL A 23 -13.84 -20.02 29.63
N SER A 24 -13.54 -21.23 30.11
CA SER A 24 -13.79 -21.60 31.51
C SER A 24 -13.02 -20.73 32.51
N LYS A 25 -11.73 -20.44 32.26
CA LYS A 25 -10.93 -19.51 33.08
C LYS A 25 -11.57 -18.11 33.10
N ALA A 26 -11.95 -17.61 31.92
CA ALA A 26 -12.56 -16.29 31.79
C ALA A 26 -13.88 -16.16 32.56
N MET A 27 -14.72 -17.20 32.53
CA MET A 27 -15.99 -17.24 33.25
C MET A 27 -15.83 -17.30 34.77
N GLN A 28 -14.70 -17.81 35.27
CA GLN A 28 -14.38 -17.86 36.72
C GLN A 28 -13.90 -16.51 37.26
N SER A 29 -13.51 -15.56 36.39
CA SER A 29 -13.00 -14.25 36.81
C SER A 29 -13.65 -13.10 36.02
N PRO A 30 -14.98 -12.91 36.13
CA PRO A 30 -15.66 -11.78 35.53
C PRO A 30 -15.22 -10.47 36.18
N ARG A 31 -15.14 -9.39 35.39
CA ARG A 31 -14.81 -8.04 35.85
C ARG A 31 -15.95 -7.05 35.62
N PRO A 32 -15.99 -5.90 36.30
CA PRO A 32 -16.90 -4.81 35.93
C PRO A 32 -16.57 -4.26 34.54
N ILE A 33 -17.49 -3.50 33.95
CA ILE A 33 -17.20 -2.70 32.76
C ILE A 33 -16.15 -1.67 33.15
N ASP A 34 -15.12 -1.56 32.32
CA ASP A 34 -14.00 -0.67 32.51
C ASP A 34 -14.32 0.67 31.84
N GLU A 35 -14.72 1.65 32.65
CA GLU A 35 -15.14 2.97 32.17
C GLU A 35 -13.98 3.78 31.57
N HIS A 36 -12.73 3.47 31.91
CA HIS A 36 -11.55 4.09 31.31
C HIS A 36 -11.39 3.64 29.85
N LEU A 37 -11.51 2.33 29.58
CA LEU A 37 -11.53 1.81 28.20
C LEU A 37 -12.71 2.34 27.38
N VAL A 38 -13.90 2.44 27.99
CA VAL A 38 -15.08 3.03 27.34
C VAL A 38 -14.84 4.50 27.00
N SER A 39 -14.27 5.27 27.93
CA SER A 39 -13.96 6.69 27.76
C SER A 39 -12.91 6.92 26.69
N SER A 40 -11.86 6.08 26.62
CA SER A 40 -10.87 6.11 25.55
C SER A 40 -11.50 5.88 24.17
N GLN A 41 -12.38 4.87 24.06
CA GLN A 41 -13.10 4.61 22.82
C GLN A 41 -14.01 5.79 22.42
N ARG A 42 -14.72 6.38 23.40
CA ARG A 42 -15.56 7.56 23.19
C ARG A 42 -14.72 8.76 22.72
N ALA A 43 -13.56 9.03 23.33
CA ALA A 43 -12.66 10.10 22.92
C ALA A 43 -12.28 9.96 21.45
N ARG A 44 -11.77 8.77 21.06
CA ARG A 44 -11.42 8.47 19.67
C ARG A 44 -12.60 8.75 18.73
N ARG A 45 -13.78 8.25 19.09
CA ARG A 45 -15.00 8.36 18.28
C ARG A 45 -15.48 9.80 18.11
N VAL A 46 -15.38 10.62 19.16
CA VAL A 46 -15.77 12.04 19.17
C VAL A 46 -14.77 12.87 18.36
N MET A 47 -13.46 12.68 18.55
CA MET A 47 -12.43 13.37 17.77
C MET A 47 -12.56 13.10 16.27
N ASP A 48 -12.69 11.82 15.90
CA ASP A 48 -12.87 11.43 14.50
C ASP A 48 -14.17 12.01 13.92
N ARG A 49 -15.23 12.15 14.74
CA ARG A 49 -16.50 12.78 14.34
C ARG A 49 -16.33 14.28 14.12
N ILE A 50 -15.66 14.98 15.03
CA ILE A 50 -15.43 16.41 14.95
C ILE A 50 -14.62 16.73 13.69
N ILE A 51 -13.47 16.07 13.49
CA ILE A 51 -12.62 16.28 12.31
C ILE A 51 -13.40 15.98 11.03
N GLY A 52 -14.09 14.83 10.99
CA GLY A 52 -14.86 14.44 9.83
C GLY A 52 -15.95 15.45 9.46
N TYR A 53 -16.71 15.95 10.44
CA TYR A 53 -17.85 16.84 10.18
C TYR A 53 -17.46 18.30 9.99
N LYS A 54 -16.31 18.72 10.51
CA LYS A 54 -15.85 20.11 10.41
C LYS A 54 -14.91 20.33 9.23
N ILE A 55 -14.00 19.39 8.94
CA ILE A 55 -13.07 19.53 7.81
C ILE A 55 -13.73 19.15 6.47
N SER A 56 -14.63 18.17 6.43
CA SER A 56 -15.23 17.74 5.14
C SER A 56 -16.03 18.84 4.42
N PRO A 57 -16.86 19.67 5.09
CA PRO A 57 -17.52 20.81 4.45
C PRO A 57 -16.55 21.82 3.85
N PHE A 58 -15.46 22.13 4.57
CA PHE A 58 -14.38 22.96 4.06
C PHE A 58 -13.77 22.37 2.79
N LEU A 59 -13.41 21.07 2.79
CA LEU A 59 -12.87 20.39 1.61
C LEU A 59 -13.83 20.42 0.41
N TRP A 60 -15.13 20.33 0.67
CA TRP A 60 -16.13 20.43 -0.39
C TRP A 60 -16.18 21.80 -1.03
N LYS A 61 -16.05 22.88 -0.25
CA LYS A 61 -15.98 24.25 -0.77
C LYS A 61 -14.66 24.47 -1.53
N ALA A 62 -13.52 24.10 -0.93
CA ALA A 62 -12.19 24.35 -1.48
C ALA A 62 -11.87 23.58 -2.77
N ILE A 63 -12.55 22.44 -3.02
CA ILE A 63 -12.32 21.56 -4.18
C ILE A 63 -13.62 21.37 -4.96
N ILE A 64 -14.59 22.29 -4.84
CA ILE A 64 -15.91 22.14 -5.48
C ILE A 64 -15.77 21.98 -7.01
N GLU A 65 -14.88 22.78 -7.59
CA GLU A 65 -14.65 22.88 -9.03
C GLU A 65 -14.02 21.59 -9.61
N PHE A 66 -13.11 20.97 -8.85
CA PHE A 66 -12.38 19.79 -9.30
C PHE A 66 -13.07 18.47 -8.95
N SER A 67 -13.79 18.41 -7.82
CA SER A 67 -14.35 17.15 -7.29
C SER A 67 -15.78 16.85 -7.75
N GLY A 68 -16.50 17.83 -8.28
CA GLY A 68 -17.90 17.70 -8.70
C GLY A 68 -18.80 17.19 -7.57
N SER A 69 -19.63 16.17 -7.83
CA SER A 69 -20.51 15.57 -6.80
C SER A 69 -19.81 14.65 -5.79
N SER A 70 -18.49 14.50 -5.85
CA SER A 70 -17.78 13.54 -4.99
C SER A 70 -17.88 13.95 -3.52
N SER A 71 -18.32 13.02 -2.67
CA SER A 71 -18.32 13.21 -1.22
C SER A 71 -16.90 13.03 -0.69
N LEU A 72 -16.09 14.09 -0.79
CA LEU A 72 -14.77 14.11 -0.15
C LEU A 72 -14.93 13.96 1.36
N SER A 73 -13.96 13.36 2.01
CA SER A 73 -13.95 13.29 3.45
C SER A 73 -12.53 13.37 3.98
N ALA A 74 -12.37 14.16 5.03
CA ALA A 74 -11.18 14.15 5.85
C ALA A 74 -11.35 13.16 6.99
N GLY A 75 -10.27 12.51 7.38
CA GLY A 75 -10.22 11.72 8.61
C GLY A 75 -8.85 11.87 9.21
N ARG A 76 -8.78 11.98 10.54
CA ARG A 76 -7.54 12.28 11.27
C ARG A 76 -6.37 11.41 10.80
N VAL A 77 -6.54 10.10 10.94
CA VAL A 77 -5.48 9.12 10.64
C VAL A 77 -5.39 8.85 9.13
N GLN A 78 -6.51 8.85 8.42
CA GLN A 78 -6.54 8.60 6.98
C GLN A 78 -5.84 9.70 6.18
N SER A 79 -5.98 10.96 6.60
CA SER A 79 -5.31 12.09 5.96
C SER A 79 -3.80 12.04 6.17
N VAL A 80 -3.32 11.58 7.34
CA VAL A 80 -1.88 11.38 7.56
C VAL A 80 -1.34 10.18 6.79
N ALA A 81 -2.11 9.09 6.67
CA ALA A 81 -1.73 7.98 5.79
C ALA A 81 -1.66 8.42 4.31
N LEU A 82 -2.59 9.26 3.86
CA LEU A 82 -2.53 9.88 2.53
C LEU A 82 -1.29 10.78 2.38
N LYS A 83 -0.98 11.59 3.39
CA LYS A 83 0.23 12.43 3.43
C LYS A 83 1.48 11.58 3.24
N LEU A 84 1.65 10.49 3.97
CA LEU A 84 2.82 9.60 3.82
C LEU A 84 2.97 9.09 2.38
N ILE A 85 1.87 8.72 1.73
CA ILE A 85 1.89 8.26 0.33
C ILE A 85 2.23 9.40 -0.62
N CYS A 86 1.66 10.60 -0.42
CA CYS A 86 1.93 11.78 -1.23
C CYS A 86 3.37 12.27 -1.06
N ASP A 87 3.92 12.26 0.15
CA ASP A 87 5.29 12.66 0.44
C ASP A 87 6.27 11.69 -0.21
N ARG A 88 6.02 10.37 -0.13
CA ARG A 88 6.81 9.37 -0.88
C ARG A 88 6.74 9.59 -2.39
N GLU A 89 5.58 9.93 -2.93
CA GLU A 89 5.48 10.23 -4.36
C GLU A 89 6.27 11.50 -4.73
N ALA A 90 6.25 12.52 -3.88
CA ALA A 90 7.04 13.73 -4.08
C ALA A 90 8.56 13.47 -3.97
N GLU A 91 8.99 12.55 -3.09
CA GLU A 91 10.38 12.07 -3.02
C GLU A 91 10.78 11.39 -4.33
N ILE A 92 9.90 10.55 -4.90
CA ILE A 92 10.15 9.84 -6.17
C ILE A 92 10.20 10.83 -7.33
N GLU A 93 9.28 11.80 -7.39
CA GLU A 93 9.21 12.81 -8.46
C GLU A 93 10.41 13.76 -8.47
N LYS A 94 10.98 14.06 -7.28
CA LYS A 94 12.18 14.89 -7.13
C LYS A 94 13.50 14.09 -7.22
N PHE A 95 13.43 12.77 -7.26
CA PHE A 95 14.61 11.93 -7.27
C PHE A 95 15.31 12.02 -8.63
N ILE A 96 16.60 12.35 -8.60
CA ILE A 96 17.46 12.38 -9.77
C ILE A 96 18.33 11.11 -9.74
N PRO A 97 18.14 10.15 -10.67
CA PRO A 97 18.98 8.97 -10.75
C PRO A 97 20.44 9.35 -11.03
N THR A 98 21.35 8.82 -10.23
CA THR A 98 22.79 8.98 -10.39
C THR A 98 23.36 7.72 -11.02
N GLU A 99 24.04 7.91 -12.15
CA GLU A 99 24.80 6.84 -12.79
C GLU A 99 25.97 6.42 -11.91
N HIS A 100 26.19 5.11 -11.80
CA HIS A 100 27.38 4.56 -11.18
C HIS A 100 27.75 3.22 -11.81
N TRP A 101 29.02 2.87 -11.73
CA TRP A 101 29.55 1.65 -12.34
C TRP A 101 30.18 0.75 -11.30
N SER A 102 30.05 -0.55 -11.56
CA SER A 102 30.71 -1.60 -10.80
C SER A 102 31.65 -2.36 -11.73
N ILE A 103 32.85 -2.65 -11.25
CA ILE A 103 33.82 -3.50 -11.95
C ILE A 103 33.92 -4.82 -11.21
N TRP A 104 33.75 -5.91 -11.95
CA TRP A 104 33.77 -7.27 -11.43
C TRP A 104 34.86 -8.07 -12.13
N ALA A 105 35.60 -8.86 -11.36
CA ALA A 105 36.58 -9.81 -11.85
C ALA A 105 36.10 -11.23 -11.53
N ILE A 106 36.13 -12.11 -12.53
CA ILE A 106 35.97 -13.55 -12.35
C ILE A 106 37.38 -14.14 -12.28
N PHE A 107 37.76 -14.56 -11.09
CA PHE A 107 39.06 -15.17 -10.85
C PHE A 107 38.97 -16.68 -10.95
N LYS A 108 40.01 -17.27 -11.50
CA LYS A 108 40.20 -18.72 -11.61
C LYS A 108 41.38 -19.15 -10.76
N THR A 109 41.14 -20.20 -9.99
CA THR A 109 42.15 -20.85 -9.14
C THR A 109 43.01 -21.80 -9.98
N GLU A 110 44.16 -22.22 -9.44
CA GLU A 110 45.02 -23.25 -10.09
C GLU A 110 44.28 -24.57 -10.36
N LYS A 111 43.24 -24.88 -9.57
CA LYS A 111 42.39 -26.06 -9.74
C LYS A 111 41.30 -25.90 -10.81
N GLY A 112 41.22 -24.73 -11.44
CA GLY A 112 40.22 -24.39 -12.46
C GLY A 112 38.87 -23.94 -11.91
N GLU A 113 38.69 -23.86 -10.60
CA GLU A 113 37.46 -23.33 -9.97
C GLU A 113 37.43 -21.80 -10.06
N THR A 114 36.26 -21.22 -10.31
CA THR A 114 36.09 -19.78 -10.48
C THR A 114 35.27 -19.14 -9.37
N PHE A 115 35.55 -17.87 -9.05
CA PHE A 115 34.71 -17.05 -8.17
C PHE A 115 34.71 -15.58 -8.61
N LYS A 116 33.62 -14.87 -8.31
CA LYS A 116 33.40 -13.48 -8.67
C LYS A 116 33.81 -12.55 -7.53
N ALA A 117 34.54 -11.50 -7.83
CA ALA A 117 34.95 -10.45 -6.89
C ALA A 117 34.62 -9.06 -7.45
N LYS A 118 34.20 -8.13 -6.59
CA LYS A 118 33.95 -6.73 -6.97
C LYS A 118 35.15 -5.87 -6.64
N LEU A 119 35.49 -4.92 -7.50
CA LEU A 119 36.42 -3.85 -7.16
C LEU A 119 35.89 -3.10 -5.92
N PHE A 120 36.75 -2.98 -4.92
CA PHE A 120 36.41 -2.42 -3.62
C PHE A 120 37.20 -1.14 -3.32
N SER A 121 38.51 -1.12 -3.60
CA SER A 121 39.32 0.09 -3.38
C SER A 121 40.39 0.27 -4.47
N ILE A 122 40.78 1.53 -4.68
CA ILE A 122 41.94 1.94 -5.48
C ILE A 122 42.82 2.83 -4.61
N GLU A 123 44.12 2.52 -4.50
CA GLU A 123 45.08 3.31 -3.70
C GLU A 123 44.62 3.52 -2.23
N GLY A 124 43.92 2.53 -1.67
CA GLY A 124 43.38 2.58 -0.30
C GLY A 124 42.10 3.43 -0.12
N LYS A 125 41.54 4.00 -1.19
CA LYS A 125 40.24 4.69 -1.16
C LYS A 125 39.11 3.75 -1.54
N ASP A 126 38.04 3.73 -0.75
CA ASP A 126 36.90 2.83 -0.96
C ASP A 126 35.99 3.31 -2.11
N LEU A 127 35.49 2.37 -2.92
CA LEU A 127 34.47 2.64 -3.93
C LEU A 127 33.14 2.95 -3.22
N LYS A 128 32.61 4.15 -3.43
CA LYS A 128 31.30 4.57 -2.93
C LYS A 128 30.50 5.24 -4.03
N ILE A 129 29.19 5.08 -3.95
CA ILE A 129 28.25 5.88 -4.74
C ILE A 129 28.24 7.29 -4.12
N PRO A 130 28.27 8.36 -4.94
CA PRO A 130 28.12 9.72 -4.43
C PRO A 130 26.83 9.86 -3.60
N PRO A 131 26.89 10.51 -2.43
CA PRO A 131 25.74 10.58 -1.51
C PRO A 131 24.61 11.48 -2.03
N LYS A 132 24.89 12.34 -3.01
CA LYS A 132 23.95 13.25 -3.64
C LYS A 132 24.11 13.16 -5.17
N PRO A 133 23.02 13.34 -5.95
CA PRO A 133 23.12 13.40 -7.40
C PRO A 133 23.94 14.59 -7.89
N GLU A 134 23.84 15.72 -7.19
CA GLU A 134 24.64 16.92 -7.42
C GLU A 134 25.55 17.15 -6.21
N MET A 135 26.85 17.09 -6.43
CA MET A 135 27.88 17.35 -5.43
C MET A 135 28.55 18.69 -5.75
N THR A 136 28.72 19.56 -4.75
CA THR A 136 29.53 20.78 -4.90
C THR A 136 31.03 20.47 -4.97
N GLU A 137 31.88 21.44 -5.29
CA GLU A 137 33.34 21.23 -5.27
C GLU A 137 33.87 20.86 -3.87
N ALA A 138 33.32 21.47 -2.81
CA ALA A 138 33.69 21.18 -1.43
C ALA A 138 33.29 19.76 -1.01
N ASP A 139 32.07 19.39 -1.36
CA ASP A 139 31.48 18.05 -1.22
C ASP A 139 32.36 16.98 -1.89
N TRP A 140 32.79 17.20 -3.14
CA TRP A 140 33.69 16.28 -3.86
C TRP A 140 35.06 16.17 -3.19
N LYS A 141 35.61 17.30 -2.73
CA LYS A 141 36.90 17.31 -2.05
C LYS A 141 36.85 16.45 -0.78
N GLU A 142 35.84 16.64 0.06
CA GLU A 142 35.63 15.83 1.27
C GLU A 142 35.43 14.34 0.94
N PHE A 143 34.63 14.03 -0.09
CA PHE A 143 34.38 12.66 -0.52
C PHE A 143 35.65 11.94 -0.97
N PHE A 144 36.49 12.62 -1.77
CA PHE A 144 37.72 12.05 -2.34
C PHE A 144 38.89 11.93 -1.37
N GLU A 145 38.79 12.48 -0.16
CA GLU A 145 39.78 12.23 0.90
C GLU A 145 39.83 10.76 1.32
N LYS A 146 38.67 10.08 1.28
CA LYS A 146 38.52 8.69 1.79
C LYS A 146 37.97 7.70 0.77
N ASN A 147 37.30 8.19 -0.26
CA ASN A 147 36.56 7.36 -1.21
C ASN A 147 36.94 7.71 -2.66
N PHE A 148 36.51 6.87 -3.59
CA PHE A 148 36.41 7.21 -5.00
C PHE A 148 35.06 6.77 -5.54
N ALA A 149 34.68 7.29 -6.71
CA ALA A 149 33.44 6.96 -7.39
C ALA A 149 33.71 6.67 -8.87
N ILE A 150 32.88 5.84 -9.48
CA ILE A 150 32.88 5.59 -10.92
C ILE A 150 31.51 6.03 -11.43
N THR A 151 31.41 7.29 -11.87
CA THR A 151 30.15 7.98 -12.15
C THR A 151 29.73 7.94 -13.61
N ASP A 152 30.61 7.49 -14.50
CA ASP A 152 30.41 7.57 -15.94
C ASP A 152 31.18 6.45 -16.66
N GLU A 153 30.80 6.18 -17.91
CA GLU A 153 31.41 5.12 -18.70
C GLU A 153 32.90 5.34 -18.97
N LYS A 154 33.36 6.59 -19.13
CA LYS A 154 34.75 6.90 -19.44
C LYS A 154 35.65 6.50 -18.26
N SER A 155 35.29 6.95 -17.06
CA SER A 155 35.96 6.56 -15.82
C SER A 155 35.94 5.04 -15.62
N ALA A 156 34.81 4.38 -15.91
CA ALA A 156 34.70 2.92 -15.83
C ALA A 156 35.62 2.22 -16.83
N LYS A 157 35.73 2.72 -18.07
CA LYS A 157 36.59 2.18 -19.12
C LYS A 157 38.07 2.37 -18.78
N GLU A 158 38.47 3.54 -18.29
CA GLU A 158 39.85 3.79 -17.88
C GLU A 158 40.30 2.84 -16.76
N ILE A 159 39.46 2.63 -15.75
CA ILE A 159 39.76 1.68 -14.67
C ILE A 159 39.77 0.24 -15.20
N PHE A 160 38.81 -0.12 -16.07
CA PHE A 160 38.75 -1.45 -16.70
C PHE A 160 40.03 -1.78 -17.48
N GLU A 161 40.54 -0.82 -18.28
CA GLU A 161 41.77 -0.99 -19.05
C GLU A 161 42.99 -1.10 -18.13
N LYS A 162 43.08 -0.28 -17.07
CA LYS A 162 44.16 -0.36 -16.08
C LYS A 162 44.19 -1.70 -15.35
N VAL A 163 43.02 -2.24 -14.98
CA VAL A 163 42.90 -3.57 -14.35
C VAL A 163 43.26 -4.68 -15.34
N SER A 164 42.79 -4.59 -16.58
CA SER A 164 43.05 -5.59 -17.63
C SER A 164 44.55 -5.71 -17.98
N ALA A 165 45.31 -4.63 -17.80
CA ALA A 165 46.76 -4.63 -18.00
C ALA A 165 47.55 -5.32 -16.88
N LYS A 166 46.91 -5.66 -15.74
CA LYS A 166 47.57 -6.33 -14.61
C LYS A 166 47.74 -7.81 -14.91
N LYS A 167 48.94 -8.32 -14.63
CA LYS A 167 49.32 -9.73 -14.90
C LYS A 167 49.26 -10.63 -13.68
N VAL A 168 49.22 -10.06 -12.48
CA VAL A 168 49.30 -10.81 -11.23
C VAL A 168 48.17 -10.36 -10.33
N PHE A 169 47.27 -11.29 -10.04
CA PHE A 169 46.26 -11.16 -9.00
C PHE A 169 46.61 -12.16 -7.90
N GLN A 170 46.60 -11.70 -6.65
CA GLN A 170 46.94 -12.56 -5.52
C GLN A 170 46.01 -12.33 -4.35
N ILE A 171 45.73 -13.41 -3.60
CA ILE A 171 44.97 -13.31 -2.37
C ILE A 171 45.85 -12.67 -1.28
N THR A 172 45.44 -11.51 -0.78
CA THR A 172 46.16 -10.79 0.28
C THR A 172 45.61 -11.07 1.67
N ASP A 173 44.31 -11.37 1.77
CA ASP A 173 43.68 -11.75 3.02
C ASP A 173 42.45 -12.66 2.82
N ILE A 174 42.18 -13.50 3.82
CA ILE A 174 40.96 -14.32 3.90
C ILE A 174 40.43 -14.23 5.33
N VAL A 175 39.29 -13.56 5.48
CA VAL A 175 38.64 -13.36 6.78
C VAL A 175 37.41 -14.25 6.87
N LYS A 176 37.44 -15.22 7.79
CA LYS A 176 36.28 -16.04 8.14
C LYS A 176 35.62 -15.52 9.40
N ARG A 177 34.31 -15.26 9.35
CA ARG A 177 33.51 -14.82 10.49
C ARG A 177 32.32 -15.72 10.67
N ASN A 178 32.12 -16.22 11.89
CA ASN A 178 30.87 -16.86 12.25
C ASN A 178 29.83 -15.77 12.51
N THR A 179 28.75 -15.79 11.76
CA THR A 179 27.60 -14.90 11.96
C THR A 179 26.38 -15.72 12.34
N LYS A 180 25.50 -15.14 13.16
CA LYS A 180 24.24 -15.77 13.54
C LYS A 180 23.07 -14.94 13.04
N ARG A 181 22.00 -15.61 12.64
CA ARG A 181 20.71 -15.00 12.34
C ARG A 181 19.71 -15.50 13.37
N ASN A 182 19.19 -14.57 14.17
CA ASN A 182 18.19 -14.91 15.18
C ASN A 182 16.80 -15.05 14.52
N PRO A 183 15.94 -15.92 15.04
CA PRO A 183 14.55 -15.96 14.62
C PRO A 183 13.85 -14.65 14.99
N SER A 184 13.04 -14.14 14.09
CA SER A 184 12.12 -13.05 14.41
C SER A 184 11.06 -13.44 15.47
N ALA A 185 10.50 -12.43 16.10
CA ALA A 185 9.39 -12.56 17.05
C ALA A 185 8.14 -13.25 16.46
N PRO A 186 7.30 -13.86 17.32
CA PRO A 186 5.95 -14.26 16.98
C PRO A 186 5.16 -13.12 16.34
N PHE A 187 4.08 -13.46 15.64
CA PHE A 187 3.31 -12.45 14.94
C PHE A 187 2.59 -11.49 15.89
N ILE A 188 2.63 -10.22 15.51
CA ILE A 188 1.66 -9.21 15.89
C ILE A 188 0.81 -8.89 14.66
N THR A 189 -0.19 -8.03 14.81
CA THR A 189 -1.12 -7.70 13.72
C THR A 189 -0.41 -7.17 12.48
N SER A 190 0.51 -6.22 12.65
CA SER A 190 1.26 -5.58 11.56
C SER A 190 2.20 -6.56 10.86
N THR A 191 2.98 -7.35 11.62
CA THR A 191 3.92 -8.32 11.05
C THR A 191 3.20 -9.49 10.38
N MET A 192 2.05 -9.93 10.91
CA MET A 192 1.19 -10.93 10.26
C MET A 192 0.68 -10.42 8.91
N GLN A 193 0.13 -9.20 8.87
CA GLN A 193 -0.36 -8.60 7.63
C GLN A 193 0.76 -8.40 6.60
N ALA A 194 1.96 -8.02 7.05
CA ALA A 194 3.10 -7.83 6.17
C ALA A 194 3.61 -9.16 5.57
N GLU A 195 3.80 -10.20 6.38
CA GLU A 195 4.25 -11.50 5.88
C GLU A 195 3.19 -12.20 5.03
N ALA A 196 1.90 -12.08 5.38
CA ALA A 196 0.80 -12.64 4.58
C ALA A 196 0.71 -12.00 3.19
N SER A 197 0.95 -10.69 3.08
CA SER A 197 1.02 -10.01 1.79
C SER A 197 2.25 -10.46 0.99
N ARG A 198 3.43 -10.50 1.64
CA ARG A 198 4.69 -10.86 0.98
C ARG A 198 4.69 -12.29 0.45
N ARG A 199 4.26 -13.25 1.27
CA ARG A 199 4.33 -14.69 0.95
C ARG A 199 3.09 -15.22 0.27
N LEU A 200 1.92 -14.74 0.69
CA LEU A 200 0.64 -15.32 0.28
C LEU A 200 -0.13 -14.41 -0.68
N GLY A 201 0.37 -13.18 -0.94
CA GLY A 201 -0.32 -12.19 -1.76
C GLY A 201 -1.64 -11.71 -1.14
N MET A 202 -1.85 -11.89 0.16
CA MET A 202 -3.08 -11.51 0.85
C MET A 202 -3.07 -10.04 1.23
N ARG A 203 -4.12 -9.32 0.84
CA ARG A 203 -4.32 -7.93 1.29
C ARG A 203 -4.63 -7.89 2.78
N PRO A 204 -4.25 -6.84 3.54
CA PRO A 204 -4.51 -6.76 4.98
C PRO A 204 -5.97 -7.00 5.37
N LYS A 205 -6.94 -6.50 4.57
CA LYS A 205 -8.38 -6.77 4.79
C LYS A 205 -8.73 -8.26 4.69
N GLN A 206 -8.12 -8.98 3.74
CA GLN A 206 -8.31 -10.43 3.59
C GLN A 206 -7.62 -11.19 4.73
N THR A 207 -6.39 -10.81 5.07
CA THR A 207 -5.64 -11.40 6.19
C THR A 207 -6.45 -11.30 7.49
N MET A 208 -7.02 -10.13 7.81
CA MET A 208 -7.84 -9.96 9.00
C MET A 208 -9.13 -10.76 8.96
N MET A 209 -9.76 -10.89 7.79
CA MET A 209 -10.97 -11.73 7.63
C MET A 209 -10.66 -13.22 7.90
N PHE A 210 -9.56 -13.74 7.36
CA PHE A 210 -9.17 -15.14 7.59
C PHE A 210 -8.70 -15.36 9.04
N ALA A 211 -7.94 -14.43 9.61
CA ALA A 211 -7.53 -14.50 11.02
C ALA A 211 -8.74 -14.44 11.96
N GLN A 212 -9.76 -13.62 11.67
CA GLN A 212 -11.01 -13.58 12.43
C GLN A 212 -11.68 -14.97 12.41
N LYS A 213 -11.79 -15.62 11.26
CA LYS A 213 -12.36 -16.98 11.16
C LYS A 213 -11.56 -17.99 11.99
N LEU A 214 -10.24 -17.96 11.91
CA LEU A 214 -9.37 -18.84 12.70
C LEU A 214 -9.52 -18.60 14.20
N TYR A 215 -9.76 -17.37 14.63
CA TYR A 215 -9.99 -17.02 16.03
C TYR A 215 -11.39 -17.43 16.53
N GLU A 216 -12.45 -17.11 15.76
CA GLU A 216 -13.85 -17.41 16.11
C GLU A 216 -14.15 -18.90 16.17
N GLY A 217 -13.48 -19.68 15.32
CA GLY A 217 -13.47 -21.13 15.39
C GLY A 217 -13.72 -21.80 14.05
N ILE A 218 -13.11 -22.97 13.89
CA ILE A 218 -13.31 -23.89 12.77
C ILE A 218 -13.88 -25.19 13.31
N ASP A 219 -14.85 -25.76 12.60
CA ASP A 219 -15.36 -27.10 12.88
C ASP A 219 -14.32 -28.15 12.45
N LEU A 220 -13.75 -28.86 13.42
CA LEU A 220 -12.72 -29.89 13.23
C LEU A 220 -13.33 -31.30 13.31
N GLY A 221 -14.63 -31.45 13.06
CA GLY A 221 -15.35 -32.72 13.12
C GLY A 221 -15.53 -33.19 14.55
N ASN A 222 -14.87 -34.29 14.93
CA ASN A 222 -15.03 -34.91 16.26
C ASN A 222 -14.55 -34.03 17.41
N GLU A 223 -13.70 -33.03 17.16
CA GLU A 223 -13.23 -32.07 18.17
C GLU A 223 -14.21 -30.89 18.34
N GLY A 224 -15.20 -30.76 17.45
CA GLY A 224 -16.14 -29.65 17.40
C GLY A 224 -15.52 -28.34 16.91
N THR A 225 -16.18 -27.21 17.23
CA THR A 225 -15.71 -25.87 16.86
C THR A 225 -14.61 -25.39 17.79
N VAL A 226 -13.43 -25.15 17.24
CA VAL A 226 -12.24 -24.74 18.00
C VAL A 226 -11.63 -23.47 17.42
N GLY A 227 -11.37 -22.47 18.28
CA GLY A 227 -10.53 -21.32 17.94
C GLY A 227 -9.08 -21.78 17.75
N LEU A 228 -8.57 -21.69 16.52
CA LEU A 228 -7.26 -22.21 16.12
C LEU A 228 -6.10 -21.26 16.45
N ILE A 229 -6.37 -19.95 16.57
CA ILE A 229 -5.37 -18.93 16.90
C ILE A 229 -5.84 -18.03 18.05
N THR A 230 -4.89 -17.40 18.72
CA THR A 230 -5.13 -16.31 19.68
C THR A 230 -5.65 -15.05 18.97
N TYR A 231 -6.14 -14.09 19.75
CA TYR A 231 -6.71 -12.85 19.23
C TYR A 231 -5.73 -12.09 18.31
N MET A 232 -6.16 -11.90 17.06
CA MET A 232 -5.34 -11.39 15.96
C MET A 232 -5.13 -9.87 15.93
N ARG A 233 -5.74 -9.11 16.86
CA ARG A 233 -5.58 -7.65 16.98
C ARG A 233 -4.73 -7.32 18.21
N THR A 234 -3.46 -7.65 18.10
CA THR A 234 -2.44 -7.50 19.14
C THR A 234 -1.21 -6.78 18.59
N ASP A 235 -0.55 -6.01 19.45
CA ASP A 235 0.77 -5.42 19.27
C ASP A 235 1.83 -6.05 20.20
N SER A 236 1.42 -7.06 20.97
CA SER A 236 2.25 -7.78 21.93
C SER A 236 2.90 -9.00 21.28
N THR A 237 4.21 -9.16 21.48
CA THR A 237 4.96 -10.36 21.10
C THR A 237 5.03 -11.40 22.23
N ARG A 238 4.32 -11.17 23.34
CA ARG A 238 4.34 -12.02 24.54
C ARG A 238 3.70 -13.37 24.27
N ILE A 239 4.29 -14.42 24.87
CA ILE A 239 3.73 -15.78 24.91
C ILE A 239 3.46 -16.11 26.38
N SER A 240 2.33 -16.73 26.70
CA SER A 240 2.03 -17.13 28.08
C SER A 240 3.02 -18.16 28.62
N GLU A 241 3.29 -18.06 29.93
CA GLU A 241 4.16 -18.99 30.65
C GLU A 241 3.66 -20.45 30.59
N GLU A 242 2.35 -20.65 30.44
CA GLU A 242 1.74 -21.98 30.28
C GLU A 242 2.09 -22.64 28.93
N VAL A 243 2.36 -21.84 27.89
CA VAL A 243 2.60 -22.34 26.53
C VAL A 243 4.09 -22.55 26.25
N ILE A 244 4.97 -21.85 26.95
CA ILE A 244 6.43 -21.95 26.77
C ILE A 244 6.96 -23.39 26.97
N PRO A 245 6.58 -24.14 28.02
CA PRO A 245 7.01 -25.53 28.15
C PRO A 245 6.54 -26.40 26.98
N LEU A 246 5.27 -26.25 26.57
CA LEU A 246 4.67 -27.06 25.51
C LEU A 246 5.37 -26.90 24.16
N VAL A 247 5.73 -25.67 23.79
CA VAL A 247 6.45 -25.43 22.52
C VAL A 247 7.90 -25.89 22.58
N ARG A 248 8.54 -25.83 23.75
CA ARG A 248 9.90 -26.35 23.95
C ARG A 248 9.95 -27.87 23.81
N ASP A 249 9.00 -28.56 24.44
CA ASP A 249 8.86 -30.02 24.31
C ASP A 249 8.58 -30.40 22.86
N TYR A 250 7.65 -29.70 22.20
CA TYR A 250 7.37 -29.92 20.78
C TYR A 250 8.62 -29.74 19.89
N ILE A 251 9.43 -28.70 20.13
CA ILE A 251 10.66 -28.47 19.35
C ILE A 251 11.67 -29.59 19.58
N LYS A 252 11.86 -29.99 20.85
CA LYS A 252 12.76 -31.07 21.22
C LYS A 252 12.36 -32.40 20.57
N ASP A 253 11.08 -32.74 20.62
CA ASP A 253 10.55 -34.01 20.12
C ASP A 253 10.49 -34.06 18.59
N SER A 254 10.19 -32.93 17.94
CA SER A 254 9.99 -32.87 16.48
C SER A 254 11.26 -32.55 15.69
N PHE A 255 12.20 -31.78 16.26
CA PHE A 255 13.40 -31.31 15.56
C PHE A 255 14.71 -31.73 16.23
N GLY A 256 14.69 -32.06 17.52
CA GLY A 256 15.87 -32.47 18.28
C GLY A 256 16.45 -31.37 19.17
N ASN A 257 17.33 -31.77 20.09
CA ASN A 257 17.86 -30.89 21.15
C ASN A 257 18.71 -29.73 20.61
N GLU A 258 19.35 -29.89 19.45
CA GLU A 258 20.17 -28.83 18.82
C GLU A 258 19.34 -27.63 18.34
N TYR A 259 18.03 -27.82 18.10
CA TYR A 259 17.12 -26.75 17.68
C TYR A 259 16.46 -26.02 18.86
N LEU A 260 16.58 -26.55 20.07
CA LEU A 260 16.00 -25.98 21.29
C LEU A 260 17.01 -25.03 21.97
N PRO A 261 16.69 -23.74 22.17
CA PRO A 261 17.53 -22.85 22.96
C PRO A 261 17.53 -23.23 24.43
N GLU A 262 18.66 -23.04 25.12
CA GLU A 262 18.81 -23.33 26.55
C GLU A 262 17.71 -22.65 27.37
N LEU A 263 17.49 -21.35 27.12
CA LEU A 263 16.44 -20.54 27.72
C LEU A 263 15.36 -20.16 26.68
N PRO A 264 14.10 -19.95 27.10
CA PRO A 264 13.05 -19.48 26.20
C PRO A 264 13.40 -18.13 25.56
N ASN A 265 13.12 -17.99 24.26
CA ASN A 265 13.35 -16.73 23.56
C ASN A 265 12.31 -15.69 23.98
N LYS A 266 12.77 -14.53 24.47
CA LYS A 266 11.92 -13.38 24.84
C LYS A 266 12.08 -12.24 23.82
N TYR A 267 10.96 -11.62 23.45
CA TYR A 267 10.88 -10.63 22.38
C TYR A 267 10.34 -9.26 22.83
N GLU A 268 10.29 -9.02 24.14
CA GLU A 268 9.82 -7.77 24.70
C GLU A 268 10.73 -6.61 24.27
N LYS A 269 10.13 -5.54 23.73
CA LYS A 269 10.87 -4.32 23.40
C LYS A 269 11.08 -3.52 24.68
N LYS A 270 12.34 -3.29 25.07
CA LYS A 270 12.74 -2.58 26.31
C LYS A 270 12.20 -1.15 26.53
N ASN A 271 11.39 -0.57 25.63
CA ASN A 271 10.99 0.86 25.71
C ASN A 271 9.60 1.18 25.07
N LYS A 272 8.64 0.26 25.00
CA LYS A 272 7.27 0.64 24.58
C LYS A 272 6.39 0.95 25.80
N ILE A 273 6.06 2.22 25.97
CA ILE A 273 5.08 2.73 26.95
C ILE A 273 3.63 2.30 26.58
N ASN A 274 3.40 1.83 25.34
CA ASN A 274 2.06 1.66 24.77
C ASN A 274 1.64 0.22 24.43
N VAL A 275 2.23 -0.83 25.04
CA VAL A 275 1.71 -2.18 24.79
C VAL A 275 0.46 -2.39 25.64
N GLN A 276 -0.64 -2.77 24.99
CA GLN A 276 -1.81 -3.26 25.72
C GLN A 276 -1.45 -4.63 26.35
N ASP A 277 -0.89 -4.59 27.55
CA ASP A 277 -0.20 -5.70 28.26
C ASP A 277 -1.09 -6.91 28.63
N ALA A 278 -2.36 -6.88 28.21
CA ALA A 278 -3.31 -7.98 28.38
C ALA A 278 -3.30 -8.99 27.21
N HIS A 279 -2.70 -8.67 26.07
CA HIS A 279 -2.74 -9.52 24.87
C HIS A 279 -1.47 -10.36 24.70
N GLU A 280 -1.65 -11.54 24.10
CA GLU A 280 -0.56 -12.39 23.61
C GLU A 280 -0.28 -12.11 22.13
N ALA A 281 0.83 -12.64 21.63
CA ALA A 281 1.11 -12.71 20.21
C ALA A 281 0.06 -13.55 19.47
N VAL A 282 -0.04 -13.34 18.14
CA VAL A 282 -0.83 -14.19 17.25
C VAL A 282 -0.10 -15.52 17.07
N ARG A 283 -0.63 -16.56 17.70
CA ARG A 283 -0.07 -17.93 17.72
C ARG A 283 -1.19 -18.97 17.66
N PRO A 284 -0.88 -20.23 17.36
CA PRO A 284 -1.82 -21.34 17.55
C PRO A 284 -2.27 -21.44 19.01
N THR A 285 -3.54 -21.77 19.24
CA THR A 285 -4.08 -22.05 20.58
C THR A 285 -3.61 -23.40 21.13
N SER A 286 -3.32 -24.35 20.24
CA SER A 286 -2.81 -25.67 20.58
C SER A 286 -1.84 -26.19 19.52
N LEU A 287 -0.80 -26.90 19.95
CA LEU A 287 0.16 -27.57 19.08
C LEU A 287 -0.34 -28.93 18.56
N LYS A 288 -1.46 -29.45 19.09
CA LYS A 288 -2.14 -30.66 18.58
C LYS A 288 -2.64 -30.46 17.14
N TYR A 289 -3.08 -29.25 16.82
CA TYR A 289 -3.64 -28.92 15.50
C TYR A 289 -2.53 -28.52 14.53
N THR A 290 -1.70 -29.48 14.11
CA THR A 290 -0.65 -29.20 13.13
C THR A 290 -1.24 -28.70 11.79
N PRO A 291 -0.48 -27.98 10.96
CA PRO A 291 -0.96 -27.58 9.64
C PRO A 291 -1.54 -28.73 8.82
N ASP A 292 -0.88 -29.90 8.80
CA ASP A 292 -1.36 -31.08 8.06
C ASP A 292 -2.71 -31.60 8.55
N PHE A 293 -2.98 -31.49 9.85
CA PHE A 293 -4.28 -31.82 10.43
C PHE A 293 -5.34 -30.81 9.97
N VAL A 294 -5.08 -29.50 10.14
CA VAL A 294 -6.04 -28.42 9.87
C VAL A 294 -6.37 -28.31 8.38
N LYS A 295 -5.45 -28.65 7.48
CA LYS A 295 -5.59 -28.54 6.02
C LYS A 295 -6.86 -29.19 5.47
N LYS A 296 -7.40 -30.21 6.12
CA LYS A 296 -8.60 -30.95 5.70
C LYS A 296 -9.92 -30.22 6.03
N PHE A 297 -9.89 -29.25 6.93
CA PHE A 297 -11.08 -28.62 7.50
C PHE A 297 -11.30 -27.16 7.04
N VAL A 298 -10.31 -26.56 6.35
CA VAL A 298 -10.38 -25.15 5.92
C VAL A 298 -10.03 -25.00 4.45
N ASP A 299 -10.49 -23.91 3.84
CA ASP A 299 -10.11 -23.57 2.47
C ASP A 299 -8.60 -23.25 2.35
N ASN A 300 -8.04 -23.42 1.16
CA ASN A 300 -6.59 -23.26 0.91
C ASN A 300 -6.04 -21.88 1.33
N ARG A 301 -6.83 -20.79 1.24
CA ARG A 301 -6.34 -19.47 1.66
C ARG A 301 -6.32 -19.36 3.17
N THR A 302 -7.36 -19.80 3.86
CA THR A 302 -7.38 -19.85 5.33
C THR A 302 -6.27 -20.76 5.87
N PHE A 303 -6.08 -21.94 5.27
CA PHE A 303 -4.99 -22.87 5.59
C PHE A 303 -3.61 -22.21 5.51
N LYS A 304 -3.30 -21.53 4.40
CA LYS A 304 -1.99 -20.87 4.21
C LYS A 304 -1.70 -19.81 5.27
N LEU A 305 -2.71 -19.07 5.74
CA LEU A 305 -2.52 -18.11 6.82
C LEU A 305 -2.25 -18.83 8.15
N TYR A 306 -3.01 -19.89 8.44
CA TYR A 306 -2.78 -20.70 9.64
C TYR A 306 -1.37 -21.32 9.66
N GLU A 307 -0.95 -21.94 8.55
CA GLU A 307 0.39 -22.52 8.39
C GLU A 307 1.48 -21.46 8.61
N LEU A 308 1.29 -20.25 8.06
CA LEU A 308 2.22 -19.15 8.25
C LEU A 308 2.34 -18.75 9.73
N ILE A 309 1.21 -18.60 10.43
CA ILE A 309 1.17 -18.28 11.86
C ILE A 309 1.85 -19.37 12.68
N TRP A 310 1.54 -20.63 12.39
CA TRP A 310 2.10 -21.79 13.07
C TRP A 310 3.63 -21.86 12.91
N LYS A 311 4.13 -21.79 11.67
CA LYS A 311 5.57 -21.85 11.39
C LYS A 311 6.33 -20.69 12.04
N ARG A 312 5.78 -19.47 12.01
CA ARG A 312 6.40 -18.30 12.65
C ARG A 312 6.48 -18.46 14.16
N PHE A 313 5.42 -18.98 14.79
CA PHE A 313 5.40 -19.22 16.23
C PHE A 313 6.45 -20.25 16.65
N ILE A 314 6.50 -21.41 16.00
CA ILE A 314 7.51 -22.44 16.30
C ILE A 314 8.92 -21.90 16.10
N ALA A 315 9.19 -21.31 14.94
CA ALA A 315 10.51 -20.76 14.61
C ALA A 315 10.99 -19.71 15.63
N SER A 316 10.09 -18.91 16.20
CA SER A 316 10.43 -17.91 17.22
C SER A 316 11.02 -18.52 18.51
N GLN A 317 10.79 -19.80 18.79
CA GLN A 317 11.30 -20.48 19.98
C GLN A 317 12.45 -21.45 19.66
N MET A 318 13.01 -21.41 18.45
CA MET A 318 14.14 -22.25 18.02
C MET A 318 15.49 -21.52 18.12
N ASN A 319 16.59 -22.28 18.02
CA ASN A 319 17.94 -21.73 17.97
C ASN A 319 18.21 -20.90 16.70
N PRO A 320 19.13 -19.91 16.77
CA PRO A 320 19.57 -19.13 15.61
C PRO A 320 20.15 -20.01 14.49
N ALA A 321 20.03 -19.56 13.25
CA ALA A 321 20.80 -20.12 12.15
C ALA A 321 22.24 -19.59 12.22
N LEU A 322 23.23 -20.46 12.02
CA LEU A 322 24.65 -20.15 12.07
C LEU A 322 25.25 -20.22 10.66
N PHE A 323 26.04 -19.19 10.34
CA PHE A 323 26.65 -19.00 9.04
C PHE A 323 28.15 -18.77 9.18
N GLU A 324 28.93 -19.29 8.24
CA GLU A 324 30.32 -18.87 8.01
C GLU A 324 30.35 -17.90 6.84
N THR A 325 30.65 -16.64 7.13
CA THR A 325 30.90 -15.63 6.11
C THR A 325 32.40 -15.59 5.83
N THR A 326 32.79 -15.83 4.59
CA THR A 326 34.19 -15.72 4.13
C THR A 326 34.32 -14.49 3.26
N VAL A 327 35.26 -13.62 3.58
CA VAL A 327 35.64 -12.47 2.75
C VAL A 327 37.04 -12.73 2.22
N ILE A 328 37.19 -12.74 0.90
CA ILE A 328 38.48 -12.91 0.24
C ILE A 328 38.87 -11.56 -0.36
N GLU A 329 40.07 -11.11 -0.04
CA GLU A 329 40.68 -9.91 -0.59
C GLU A 329 41.71 -10.32 -1.64
N VAL A 330 41.52 -9.84 -2.87
CA VAL A 330 42.42 -10.10 -4.00
C VAL A 330 43.01 -8.77 -4.43
N SER A 331 44.34 -8.67 -4.41
CA SER A 331 45.04 -7.44 -4.81
C SER A 331 45.77 -7.61 -6.14
N ALA A 332 45.80 -6.53 -6.90
CA ALA A 332 46.65 -6.34 -8.06
C ALA A 332 47.18 -4.90 -8.05
N ASP A 333 48.42 -4.72 -7.61
CA ASP A 333 49.04 -3.41 -7.35
C ASP A 333 48.13 -2.49 -6.50
N GLU A 334 47.65 -1.38 -7.06
CA GLU A 334 46.78 -0.41 -6.40
C GLU A 334 45.32 -0.86 -6.25
N PHE A 335 44.90 -1.92 -6.93
CA PHE A 335 43.52 -2.40 -6.96
C PHE A 335 43.26 -3.47 -5.90
N LEU A 336 42.15 -3.33 -5.17
CA LEU A 336 41.65 -4.33 -4.24
C LEU A 336 40.26 -4.79 -4.66
N PHE A 337 40.11 -6.10 -4.85
CA PHE A 337 38.84 -6.76 -5.09
C PHE A 337 38.39 -7.54 -3.85
N LYS A 338 37.08 -7.58 -3.60
CA LYS A 338 36.49 -8.39 -2.53
C LYS A 338 35.48 -9.39 -3.09
N ALA A 339 35.63 -10.64 -2.68
CA ALA A 339 34.64 -11.69 -2.89
C ALA A 339 34.01 -12.10 -1.55
N PHE A 340 32.71 -12.35 -1.56
CA PHE A 340 31.97 -12.77 -0.37
C PHE A 340 31.38 -14.17 -0.59
N GLY A 341 31.62 -15.06 0.37
CA GLY A 341 31.00 -16.37 0.48
C GLY A 341 30.19 -16.50 1.75
N ASN A 342 29.11 -17.27 1.70
CA ASN A 342 28.31 -17.57 2.87
C ASN A 342 27.93 -19.06 2.89
N ALA A 343 28.38 -19.78 3.91
CA ALA A 343 28.04 -21.19 4.09
C ALA A 343 27.16 -21.37 5.34
N ILE A 344 26.08 -22.14 5.24
CA ILE A 344 25.25 -22.48 6.39
C ILE A 344 25.98 -23.55 7.21
N LYS A 345 26.33 -23.24 8.46
CA LYS A 345 26.85 -24.23 9.42
C LYS A 345 25.73 -24.95 10.15
N PHE A 346 24.65 -24.23 10.45
CA PHE A 346 23.47 -24.75 11.12
C PHE A 346 22.24 -23.96 10.68
N ASN A 347 21.19 -24.62 10.24
CA ASN A 347 20.00 -23.94 9.71
C ASN A 347 19.02 -23.47 10.80
N GLY A 348 19.11 -23.98 12.04
CA GLY A 348 18.33 -23.51 13.18
C GLY A 348 16.84 -23.32 12.87
N PHE A 349 16.29 -22.17 13.26
CA PHE A 349 14.88 -21.83 12.98
C PHE A 349 14.49 -21.86 11.49
N MET A 350 15.45 -21.74 10.56
CA MET A 350 15.17 -21.76 9.11
C MET A 350 14.71 -23.13 8.62
N GLN A 351 14.90 -24.20 9.40
CA GLN A 351 14.29 -25.51 9.16
C GLN A 351 12.76 -25.43 9.06
N VAL A 352 12.14 -24.46 9.75
CA VAL A 352 10.67 -24.29 9.80
C VAL A 352 10.22 -23.02 9.09
N TYR A 353 11.02 -21.94 9.17
CA TYR A 353 10.64 -20.64 8.65
C TYR A 353 11.82 -19.91 8.02
N GLU A 354 11.89 -19.89 6.70
CA GLU A 354 12.84 -19.05 5.98
C GLU A 354 12.35 -17.61 5.94
N GLU A 355 13.15 -16.68 6.44
CA GLU A 355 12.86 -15.25 6.35
C GLU A 355 13.25 -14.67 4.98
N ILE A 356 12.25 -14.27 4.21
CA ILE A 356 12.42 -13.52 2.97
C ILE A 356 12.75 -12.07 3.32
N SER A 357 13.96 -11.61 3.02
CA SER A 357 14.35 -10.21 3.15
C SER A 357 13.58 -9.36 2.15
N GLU A 358 13.12 -8.17 2.56
CA GLU A 358 12.70 -7.15 1.61
C GLU A 358 13.93 -6.79 0.75
N PRO A 359 13.80 -6.70 -0.59
CA PRO A 359 14.77 -5.96 -1.36
C PRO A 359 14.68 -4.51 -0.87
N LYS A 360 15.59 -4.13 0.04
CA LYS A 360 15.88 -2.72 0.28
C LYS A 360 16.41 -2.15 -1.04
N SER A 361 16.25 -0.84 -1.26
CA SER A 361 16.88 -0.14 -2.39
C SER A 361 18.37 -0.51 -2.55
N ASP A 362 19.05 -0.77 -1.41
CA ASP A 362 20.48 -1.10 -1.35
C ASP A 362 20.74 -2.61 -1.18
N ALA A 363 19.70 -3.45 -1.05
CA ALA A 363 19.86 -4.90 -0.88
C ALA A 363 20.13 -5.61 -2.21
N ASP A 364 19.76 -5.01 -3.34
CA ASP A 364 20.16 -5.49 -4.67
C ASP A 364 21.69 -5.50 -4.78
N GLU A 365 22.38 -4.50 -4.19
CA GLU A 365 23.84 -4.54 -4.16
C GLU A 365 24.35 -5.73 -3.34
N LYS A 366 23.88 -5.94 -2.09
CA LYS A 366 24.38 -7.02 -1.19
C LYS A 366 24.14 -8.46 -1.68
N ALA A 367 23.12 -8.68 -2.51
CA ALA A 367 22.88 -9.97 -3.14
C ALA A 367 23.86 -10.22 -4.30
N GLU A 368 24.22 -9.16 -5.04
CA GLU A 368 25.15 -9.22 -6.18
C GLU A 368 26.58 -9.62 -5.78
N TYR A 369 27.02 -9.31 -4.55
CA TYR A 369 28.36 -9.70 -4.05
C TYR A 369 28.51 -11.18 -3.68
N ARG A 370 27.40 -11.94 -3.59
CA ARG A 370 27.44 -13.28 -3.00
C ARG A 370 27.76 -14.32 -4.05
N ASN A 371 28.91 -14.96 -3.88
CA ASN A 371 29.15 -16.23 -4.55
C ASN A 371 28.30 -17.30 -3.86
N GLU A 372 27.57 -18.09 -4.64
CA GLU A 372 26.83 -19.25 -4.12
C GLU A 372 27.77 -20.24 -3.44
N LYS A 373 29.00 -20.36 -3.96
CA LYS A 373 30.07 -21.19 -3.42
C LYS A 373 31.41 -20.46 -3.59
N ILE A 374 32.25 -20.55 -2.58
CA ILE A 374 33.65 -20.13 -2.64
C ILE A 374 34.52 -21.39 -2.75
N PRO A 375 35.49 -21.44 -3.68
CA PRO A 375 36.42 -22.56 -3.81
C PRO A 375 37.11 -22.93 -2.48
N LEU A 376 37.34 -24.22 -2.27
CA LEU A 376 37.95 -24.72 -1.04
C LEU A 376 39.48 -24.71 -1.13
N GLY A 377 40.14 -24.48 0.02
CA GLY A 377 41.60 -24.51 0.12
C GLY A 377 42.29 -23.26 -0.44
N LEU A 378 41.59 -22.12 -0.48
CA LEU A 378 42.19 -20.82 -0.75
C LEU A 378 43.03 -20.38 0.45
N GLU A 379 44.24 -19.89 0.15
CA GLU A 379 45.21 -19.41 1.13
C GLU A 379 45.78 -18.05 0.71
N LYS A 380 46.26 -17.31 1.71
CA LYS A 380 46.97 -16.06 1.46
C LYS A 380 48.21 -16.33 0.61
N GLY A 381 48.39 -15.52 -0.44
CA GLY A 381 49.48 -15.65 -1.41
C GLY A 381 49.15 -16.52 -2.62
N ASN A 382 48.00 -17.21 -2.67
CA ASN A 382 47.58 -17.89 -3.88
C ASN A 382 47.49 -16.89 -5.04
N LYS A 383 48.07 -17.26 -6.18
CA LYS A 383 47.93 -16.52 -7.44
C LYS A 383 46.63 -16.92 -8.11
N LEU A 384 45.99 -15.96 -8.77
CA LEU A 384 44.73 -16.13 -9.46
C LEU A 384 44.87 -15.65 -10.89
N ASP A 385 44.27 -16.40 -11.81
CA ASP A 385 44.12 -15.97 -13.19
C ASP A 385 42.84 -15.14 -13.33
N LEU A 386 42.93 -14.03 -14.04
CA LEU A 386 41.75 -13.26 -14.42
C LEU A 386 41.12 -13.92 -15.65
N GLU A 387 40.03 -14.66 -15.45
CA GLU A 387 39.30 -15.32 -16.55
C GLU A 387 38.45 -14.31 -17.32
N GLU A 388 37.77 -13.41 -16.60
CA GLU A 388 36.89 -12.40 -17.19
C GLU A 388 36.84 -11.14 -16.33
N LEU A 389 36.80 -9.98 -16.98
CA LEU A 389 36.53 -8.69 -16.35
C LEU A 389 35.23 -8.12 -16.93
N GLN A 390 34.35 -7.65 -16.06
CA GLN A 390 33.05 -7.09 -16.42
C GLN A 390 32.91 -5.68 -15.85
N LYS A 391 32.36 -4.77 -16.65
CA LYS A 391 31.85 -3.48 -16.18
C LYS A 391 30.33 -3.50 -16.28
N THR A 392 29.65 -3.19 -15.18
CA THR A 392 28.18 -3.14 -15.11
C THR A 392 27.76 -1.73 -14.76
N GLN A 393 26.91 -1.15 -15.62
CA GLN A 393 26.28 0.15 -15.40
C GLN A 393 25.08 -0.02 -14.48
N HIS A 394 24.93 0.90 -13.55
CA HIS A 394 23.83 0.96 -12.61
C HIS A 394 23.32 2.39 -12.46
N PHE A 395 22.08 2.52 -12.00
CA PHE A 395 21.49 3.80 -11.62
C PHE A 395 20.94 3.69 -10.21
N THR A 396 21.14 4.72 -9.41
CA THR A 396 20.46 4.81 -8.12
C THR A 396 18.94 4.80 -8.34
N ARG A 397 18.20 4.17 -7.43
CA ARG A 397 16.75 4.02 -7.55
C ARG A 397 16.05 4.93 -6.55
N PRO A 398 14.89 5.51 -6.91
CA PRO A 398 14.10 6.28 -5.97
C PRO A 398 13.59 5.38 -4.83
N PRO A 399 13.20 5.96 -3.69
CA PRO A 399 12.60 5.19 -2.61
C PRO A 399 11.36 4.43 -3.11
N ALA A 400 11.24 3.17 -2.71
CA ALA A 400 10.14 2.33 -3.17
C ALA A 400 8.78 2.90 -2.74
N ARG A 401 7.81 2.90 -3.67
CA ARG A 401 6.42 3.21 -3.32
C ARG A 401 5.92 2.28 -2.22
N PHE A 402 5.00 2.79 -1.40
CA PHE A 402 4.36 1.96 -0.39
C PHE A 402 3.53 0.85 -1.04
N THR A 403 3.58 -0.33 -0.44
CA THR A 403 2.54 -1.35 -0.57
C THR A 403 1.59 -1.20 0.62
N GLU A 404 0.44 -1.86 0.62
CA GLU A 404 -0.42 -1.88 1.81
C GLU A 404 0.34 -2.32 3.07
N SER A 405 1.25 -3.27 2.93
CA SER A 405 2.06 -3.81 4.03
C SER A 405 3.16 -2.88 4.50
N SER A 406 3.92 -2.28 3.58
CA SER A 406 4.97 -1.34 3.97
C SER A 406 4.39 -0.05 4.52
N LEU A 407 3.19 0.37 4.08
CA LEU A 407 2.47 1.48 4.71
C LEU A 407 2.05 1.15 6.14
N ILE A 408 1.53 -0.06 6.41
CA ILE A 408 1.14 -0.45 7.78
C ILE A 408 2.35 -0.52 8.71
N LYS A 409 3.47 -1.03 8.21
CA LYS A 409 4.75 -1.02 8.94
C LYS A 409 5.21 0.40 9.25
N GLU A 410 5.07 1.32 8.30
CA GLU A 410 5.40 2.74 8.50
C GLU A 410 4.48 3.41 9.53
N LEU A 411 3.17 3.15 9.46
CA LEU A 411 2.19 3.63 10.43
C LEU A 411 2.51 3.12 11.84
N GLU A 412 2.84 1.83 11.99
CA GLU A 412 3.27 1.27 13.29
C GLU A 412 4.56 1.93 13.80
N ASN A 413 5.58 2.07 12.95
CA ASN A 413 6.86 2.66 13.32
C ASN A 413 6.71 4.11 13.82
N LYS A 414 5.79 4.88 13.22
CA LYS A 414 5.49 6.25 13.60
C LYS A 414 4.47 6.37 14.76
N GLY A 415 3.95 5.24 15.26
CA GLY A 415 2.94 5.23 16.34
C GLY A 415 1.53 5.67 15.89
N ILE A 416 1.28 5.67 14.58
CA ILE A 416 0.04 6.14 13.96
C ILE A 416 -0.92 4.98 13.78
N GLY A 417 -2.10 5.09 14.39
CA GLY A 417 -3.09 4.01 14.40
C GLY A 417 -2.71 2.85 15.32
N ARG A 418 -3.51 1.79 15.29
CA ARG A 418 -3.43 0.64 16.20
C ARG A 418 -3.77 -0.65 15.42
N PRO A 419 -3.46 -1.84 15.96
CA PRO A 419 -3.88 -3.14 15.39
C PRO A 419 -5.32 -3.19 14.87
N SER A 420 -6.25 -2.53 15.56
CA SER A 420 -7.66 -2.48 15.20
C SER A 420 -8.00 -1.56 14.02
N THR A 421 -7.09 -0.66 13.62
CA THR A 421 -7.36 0.38 12.62
C THR A 421 -6.50 0.27 11.36
N TYR A 422 -5.35 -0.42 11.37
CA TYR A 422 -4.43 -0.48 10.22
C TYR A 422 -5.11 -0.84 8.89
N SER A 423 -5.80 -1.99 8.83
CA SER A 423 -6.46 -2.43 7.59
C SER A 423 -7.55 -1.47 7.13
N LEU A 424 -8.25 -0.82 8.08
CA LEU A 424 -9.32 0.13 7.79
C LEU A 424 -8.75 1.44 7.26
N ILE A 425 -7.63 1.93 7.79
CA ILE A 425 -6.96 3.15 7.32
C ILE A 425 -6.59 2.98 5.85
N VAL A 426 -5.90 1.88 5.53
CA VAL A 426 -5.44 1.58 4.17
C VAL A 426 -6.60 1.36 3.19
N SER A 427 -7.67 0.68 3.60
CA SER A 427 -8.84 0.53 2.73
C SER A 427 -9.58 1.84 2.53
N THR A 428 -9.68 2.68 3.57
CA THR A 428 -10.44 3.94 3.50
C THR A 428 -9.84 4.93 2.52
N VAL A 429 -8.51 5.06 2.46
CA VAL A 429 -7.86 5.98 1.49
C VAL A 429 -8.05 5.51 0.04
N GLN A 430 -8.14 4.20 -0.19
CA GLN A 430 -8.44 3.62 -1.50
C GLN A 430 -9.92 3.72 -1.86
N ASP A 431 -10.83 3.38 -0.93
CA ASP A 431 -12.28 3.45 -1.12
C ASP A 431 -12.74 4.88 -1.44
N ARG A 432 -12.02 5.89 -0.92
CA ARG A 432 -12.22 7.32 -1.22
C ARG A 432 -11.61 7.78 -2.54
N LYS A 433 -10.94 6.88 -3.28
CA LYS A 433 -10.22 7.17 -4.53
C LYS A 433 -9.13 8.23 -4.40
N TYR A 434 -8.57 8.40 -3.19
CA TYR A 434 -7.39 9.26 -3.03
C TYR A 434 -6.14 8.55 -3.48
N VAL A 435 -6.11 7.23 -3.30
CA VAL A 435 -5.00 6.35 -3.66
C VAL A 435 -5.55 5.24 -4.54
N GLU A 436 -4.80 4.90 -5.58
CA GLU A 436 -5.04 3.72 -6.39
C GLU A 436 -3.92 2.70 -6.18
N GLN A 437 -4.18 1.46 -6.55
CA GLN A 437 -3.23 0.38 -6.41
C GLN A 437 -2.90 -0.22 -7.78
N THR A 438 -1.63 -0.12 -8.18
CA THR A 438 -1.08 -0.70 -9.41
C THR A 438 0.12 -1.56 -9.03
N ASP A 439 0.16 -2.81 -9.48
CA ASP A 439 1.25 -3.76 -9.15
C ASP A 439 1.57 -3.86 -7.64
N LYS A 440 0.52 -3.85 -6.80
CA LYS A 440 0.61 -3.83 -5.32
C LYS A 440 1.20 -2.56 -4.72
N LYS A 441 1.59 -1.58 -5.53
CA LYS A 441 2.09 -0.27 -5.10
C LYS A 441 0.91 0.71 -4.99
N LEU A 442 0.91 1.50 -3.93
CA LEU A 442 -0.04 2.56 -3.66
C LEU A 442 0.46 3.83 -4.35
N ILE A 443 -0.36 4.37 -5.25
CA ILE A 443 -0.08 5.58 -6.03
C ILE A 443 -1.12 6.64 -5.66
N PRO A 444 -0.72 7.85 -5.26
CA PRO A 444 -1.68 8.91 -4.98
C PRO A 444 -2.27 9.45 -6.28
N THR A 445 -3.59 9.47 -6.38
CA THR A 445 -4.31 10.06 -7.53
C THR A 445 -4.15 11.58 -7.54
N LYS A 446 -4.47 12.23 -8.68
CA LYS A 446 -4.53 13.71 -8.77
C LYS A 446 -5.41 14.32 -7.66
N LEU A 447 -6.57 13.70 -7.40
CA LEU A 447 -7.47 14.10 -6.31
C LEU A 447 -6.80 13.94 -4.94
N GLY A 448 -6.14 12.80 -4.69
CA GLY A 448 -5.43 12.55 -3.44
C GLY A 448 -4.33 13.59 -3.17
N LYS A 449 -3.52 13.91 -4.18
CA LYS A 449 -2.48 14.94 -4.07
C LYS A 449 -3.07 16.31 -3.75
N GLN A 450 -4.14 16.74 -4.43
CA GLN A 450 -4.81 18.01 -4.17
C GLN A 450 -5.41 18.08 -2.76
N VAL A 451 -6.11 17.03 -2.34
CA VAL A 451 -6.67 16.93 -0.98
C VAL A 451 -5.55 17.01 0.05
N ASN A 452 -4.44 16.28 -0.16
CA ASN A 452 -3.28 16.35 0.72
C ASN A 452 -2.72 17.77 0.81
N THR A 453 -2.46 18.42 -0.32
CA THR A 453 -1.93 19.79 -0.37
C THR A 453 -2.82 20.78 0.39
N ILE A 454 -4.14 20.71 0.19
CA ILE A 454 -5.09 21.59 0.89
C ILE A 454 -5.09 21.31 2.39
N LEU A 455 -5.11 20.04 2.78
CA LEU A 455 -5.14 19.65 4.18
C LEU A 455 -3.86 20.03 4.93
N VAL A 456 -2.69 19.75 4.35
CA VAL A 456 -1.39 20.07 4.96
C VAL A 456 -1.18 21.58 5.04
N LYS A 457 -1.57 22.34 4.01
CA LYS A 457 -1.43 23.81 4.01
C LYS A 457 -2.32 24.48 5.05
N ASN A 458 -3.56 24.02 5.22
CA ASN A 458 -4.55 24.69 6.08
C ASN A 458 -4.59 24.14 7.51
N PHE A 459 -4.23 22.87 7.71
CA PHE A 459 -4.24 22.21 9.03
C PHE A 459 -2.91 21.53 9.38
N PRO A 460 -1.76 22.23 9.28
CA PRO A 460 -0.43 21.63 9.42
C PRO A 460 -0.17 21.02 10.81
N LYS A 461 -0.81 21.53 11.86
CA LYS A 461 -0.67 20.99 13.23
C LYS A 461 -1.46 19.70 13.45
N ILE A 462 -2.51 19.47 12.65
CA ILE A 462 -3.46 18.36 12.82
C ILE A 462 -3.14 17.23 11.86
N ILE A 463 -2.79 17.58 10.62
CA ILE A 463 -2.37 16.64 9.58
C ILE A 463 -0.86 16.45 9.70
N ASN A 464 -0.47 15.95 10.86
CA ASN A 464 0.91 15.76 11.28
C ASN A 464 1.06 14.39 11.95
N GLU A 465 2.19 13.75 11.70
CA GLU A 465 2.53 12.41 12.18
C GLU A 465 2.70 12.39 13.70
N ASP A 466 3.45 13.34 14.26
CA ASP A 466 3.71 13.46 15.70
C ASP A 466 2.44 13.78 16.47
N PHE A 467 1.60 14.68 15.96
CA PHE A 467 0.30 14.99 16.57
C PHE A 467 -0.61 13.75 16.59
N THR A 468 -0.66 13.01 15.48
CA THR A 468 -1.51 11.82 15.39
C THR A 468 -1.01 10.72 16.32
N SER A 469 0.30 10.56 16.45
CA SER A 469 0.94 9.62 17.38
C SER A 469 0.66 10.01 18.84
N LEU A 470 0.84 11.29 19.18
CA LEU A 470 0.53 11.83 20.51
C LEU A 470 -0.92 11.56 20.92
N MET A 471 -1.88 11.85 20.03
CA MET A 471 -3.29 11.60 20.31
C MET A 471 -3.57 10.12 20.58
N GLU A 472 -2.93 9.20 19.87
CA GLU A 472 -3.12 7.78 20.17
C GLU A 472 -2.52 7.40 21.54
N ASN A 473 -1.44 8.06 21.97
CA ASN A 473 -0.87 7.87 23.31
C ASN A 473 -1.82 8.43 24.38
N GLU A 474 -2.39 9.61 24.18
CA GLU A 474 -3.39 10.18 25.09
C GLU A 474 -4.61 9.29 25.24
N LEU A 475 -5.03 8.60 24.17
CA LEU A 475 -6.10 7.59 24.23
C LEU A 475 -5.71 6.38 25.09
N ASP A 476 -4.44 5.98 25.07
CA ASP A 476 -3.93 4.90 25.93
C ASP A 476 -3.83 5.38 27.40
N LEU A 477 -3.42 6.63 27.65
CA LEU A 477 -3.45 7.25 28.98
C LEU A 477 -4.88 7.32 29.55
N ILE A 478 -5.89 7.64 28.72
CA ILE A 478 -7.30 7.57 29.15
C ILE A 478 -7.68 6.14 29.50
N ALA A 479 -7.26 5.17 28.70
CA ALA A 479 -7.55 3.75 28.92
C ALA A 479 -6.94 3.20 30.22
N ASN A 480 -5.78 3.73 30.63
CA ASN A 480 -5.12 3.40 31.89
C ASN A 480 -5.64 4.20 33.10
N GLY A 481 -6.51 5.19 32.88
CA GLY A 481 -7.02 6.08 33.93
C GLY A 481 -6.03 7.17 34.37
N GLU A 482 -5.00 7.44 33.58
CA GLU A 482 -3.93 8.42 33.88
C GLU A 482 -4.32 9.86 33.49
N ILE A 483 -5.21 10.03 32.51
CA ILE A 483 -5.72 11.35 32.09
C ILE A 483 -7.23 11.31 31.84
N GLU A 484 -7.90 12.42 32.12
CA GLU A 484 -9.35 12.54 31.91
C GLU A 484 -9.72 12.78 30.44
N TYR A 485 -10.80 12.11 30.02
CA TYR A 485 -11.43 12.26 28.71
C TYR A 485 -11.71 13.71 28.31
N VAL A 486 -12.25 14.51 29.24
CA VAL A 486 -12.67 15.90 28.96
C VAL A 486 -11.45 16.78 28.67
N LYS A 487 -10.35 16.57 29.40
CA LYS A 487 -9.09 17.29 29.20
C LYS A 487 -8.54 17.05 27.80
N VAL A 488 -8.37 15.79 27.41
CA VAL A 488 -7.87 15.41 26.07
C VAL A 488 -8.73 16.01 24.96
N LEU A 489 -10.06 15.97 25.11
CA LEU A 489 -10.95 16.58 24.11
C LEU A 489 -10.85 18.10 24.04
N ASN A 490 -10.67 18.81 25.16
CA ASN A 490 -10.49 20.26 25.15
C ASN A 490 -9.14 20.67 24.56
N ASP A 491 -8.08 19.97 24.95
CA ASP A 491 -6.71 20.16 24.44
C ASP A 491 -6.66 19.93 22.91
N PHE A 492 -7.47 19.00 22.40
CA PHE A 492 -7.68 18.79 20.97
C PHE A 492 -8.57 19.87 20.31
N TYR A 493 -9.75 20.14 20.88
CA TYR A 493 -10.81 20.89 20.22
C TYR A 493 -10.53 22.39 20.11
N ASN A 494 -9.97 23.00 21.16
CA ASN A 494 -9.75 24.46 21.18
C ASN A 494 -8.79 24.91 20.07
N PRO A 495 -7.57 24.32 19.93
CA PRO A 495 -6.67 24.68 18.83
C PRO A 495 -7.22 24.32 17.45
N PHE A 496 -7.99 23.22 17.36
CA PHE A 496 -8.64 22.84 16.11
C PHE A 496 -9.69 23.86 15.69
N SER A 497 -10.55 24.30 16.61
CA SER A 497 -11.61 25.26 16.30
C SER A 497 -11.04 26.62 15.88
N GLU A 498 -9.93 27.06 16.47
CA GLU A 498 -9.24 28.28 16.05
C GLU A 498 -8.67 28.14 14.64
N SER A 499 -7.98 27.02 14.37
CA SER A 499 -7.44 26.72 13.04
C SER A 499 -8.54 26.64 11.98
N LEU A 500 -9.69 26.06 12.33
CA LEU A 500 -10.84 25.96 11.43
C LEU A 500 -11.42 27.34 11.08
N LYS A 501 -11.62 28.22 12.06
CA LYS A 501 -12.13 29.59 11.82
C LYS A 501 -11.23 30.37 10.87
N LEU A 502 -9.92 30.36 11.14
CA LEU A 502 -8.92 31.04 10.30
C LEU A 502 -8.91 30.55 8.85
N VAL A 503 -9.26 29.29 8.63
CA VAL A 503 -9.32 28.67 7.31
C VAL A 503 -10.65 28.95 6.62
N GLU A 504 -11.77 28.89 7.35
CA GLU A 504 -13.10 29.21 6.82
C GLU A 504 -13.19 30.66 6.32
N ASP A 505 -12.56 31.61 7.02
CA ASP A 505 -12.52 33.03 6.62
C ASP A 505 -11.73 33.27 5.31
N LYS A 506 -10.84 32.36 4.93
CA LYS A 506 -10.02 32.47 3.71
C LYS A 506 -10.67 31.85 2.48
N VAL A 507 -11.76 31.10 2.64
CA VAL A 507 -12.44 30.45 1.51
C VAL A 507 -13.35 31.45 0.84
N GLU A 508 -13.20 31.60 -0.48
CA GLU A 508 -14.12 32.40 -1.27
C GLU A 508 -15.56 31.90 -1.11
N LYS A 509 -16.44 32.85 -0.78
CA LYS A 509 -17.85 32.57 -0.54
C LYS A 509 -18.55 32.41 -1.87
N ILE A 510 -19.27 31.30 -2.02
CA ILE A 510 -20.12 31.08 -3.19
C ILE A 510 -21.35 31.96 -3.03
N LEU A 511 -21.52 32.94 -3.91
CA LEU A 511 -22.66 33.86 -3.86
C LEU A 511 -23.84 33.30 -4.66
N CYS A 512 -25.04 33.56 -4.16
CA CYS A 512 -26.30 33.27 -4.81
C CYS A 512 -26.45 34.17 -6.04
N ASP A 513 -26.65 33.59 -7.21
CA ASP A 513 -26.86 34.30 -8.46
C ASP A 513 -28.21 35.04 -8.55
N LEU A 514 -29.17 34.71 -7.68
CA LEU A 514 -30.46 35.41 -7.64
C LEU A 514 -30.49 36.61 -6.70
N CYS A 515 -29.73 36.59 -5.59
CA CYS A 515 -29.86 37.63 -4.56
C CYS A 515 -28.53 38.09 -3.94
N GLY A 516 -27.38 37.59 -4.40
CA GLY A 516 -26.05 37.99 -3.94
C GLY A 516 -25.63 37.46 -2.55
N ASN A 517 -26.53 36.85 -1.77
CA ASN A 517 -26.19 36.30 -0.45
C ASN A 517 -25.36 35.01 -0.56
N GLU A 518 -24.59 34.68 0.48
CA GLU A 518 -23.79 33.46 0.53
C GLU A 518 -24.66 32.19 0.39
N MET A 519 -24.16 31.18 -0.33
CA MET A 519 -24.77 29.87 -0.41
C MET A 519 -24.15 28.91 0.62
N GLU A 520 -25.01 28.22 1.37
CA GLU A 520 -24.65 27.25 2.39
C GLU A 520 -24.89 25.81 1.94
N ILE A 521 -24.10 24.87 2.46
CA ILE A 521 -24.28 23.45 2.18
C ILE A 521 -25.43 22.89 3.03
N LYS A 522 -26.45 22.35 2.39
CA LYS A 522 -27.57 21.64 3.02
C LYS A 522 -27.62 20.18 2.57
N PHE A 523 -28.33 19.34 3.35
CA PHE A 523 -28.49 17.92 3.09
C PHE A 523 -29.96 17.60 2.81
N GLY A 524 -30.23 16.88 1.72
CA GLY A 524 -31.56 16.40 1.36
C GLY A 524 -31.55 14.93 0.96
N ARG A 525 -32.71 14.41 0.55
CA ARG A 525 -32.90 13.00 0.16
C ARG A 525 -31.97 12.52 -0.97
N TYR A 526 -31.49 13.43 -1.81
CA TYR A 526 -30.60 13.15 -2.94
C TYR A 526 -29.12 13.52 -2.68
N GLY A 527 -28.77 13.83 -1.43
CA GLY A 527 -27.42 14.19 -1.02
C GLY A 527 -27.27 15.68 -0.70
N LYS A 528 -26.01 16.14 -0.73
CA LYS A 528 -25.64 17.53 -0.43
C LYS A 528 -25.91 18.46 -1.62
N PHE A 529 -26.37 19.66 -1.33
CA PHE A 529 -26.59 20.75 -2.31
C PHE A 529 -26.28 22.09 -1.64
N LEU A 530 -26.13 23.15 -2.44
CA LEU A 530 -26.01 24.51 -1.97
C LEU A 530 -27.38 25.17 -1.95
N ALA A 531 -27.71 25.87 -0.88
CA ALA A 531 -28.93 26.66 -0.72
C ALA A 531 -28.56 28.09 -0.32
N CYS A 532 -29.31 29.07 -0.80
CA CYS A 532 -29.11 30.45 -0.36
C CYS A 532 -29.29 30.57 1.17
N SER A 533 -28.39 31.31 1.84
CA SER A 533 -28.49 31.60 3.28
C SER A 533 -29.74 32.39 3.64
N ASN A 534 -30.31 33.15 2.69
CA ASN A 534 -31.53 33.93 2.87
C ASN A 534 -32.82 33.10 2.70
N TYR A 535 -32.78 31.79 2.93
CA TYR A 535 -33.97 30.94 2.94
C TYR A 535 -34.81 31.25 4.21
N PRO A 536 -36.15 31.36 4.13
CA PRO A 536 -37.04 30.95 3.03
C PRO A 536 -37.30 32.00 1.94
N GLU A 537 -36.84 33.24 2.11
CA GLU A 537 -37.06 34.36 1.18
C GLU A 537 -36.43 34.10 -0.19
N CYS A 538 -35.21 33.53 -0.23
CA CYS A 538 -34.59 33.03 -1.44
C CYS A 538 -34.53 31.50 -1.43
N LYS A 539 -35.32 30.86 -2.30
CA LYS A 539 -35.39 29.39 -2.45
C LYS A 539 -34.37 28.81 -3.44
N ASN A 540 -33.38 29.61 -3.85
CA ASN A 540 -32.40 29.20 -4.82
C ASN A 540 -31.52 28.06 -4.28
N ILE A 541 -31.32 27.04 -5.12
CA ILE A 541 -30.47 25.89 -4.81
C ILE A 541 -29.60 25.55 -6.02
N LYS A 542 -28.36 25.12 -5.76
CA LYS A 542 -27.42 24.65 -6.78
C LYS A 542 -26.83 23.31 -6.40
N SER A 543 -26.64 22.45 -7.39
CA SER A 543 -25.90 21.21 -7.21
C SER A 543 -24.39 21.46 -7.34
N PHE A 544 -23.59 20.65 -6.64
CA PHE A 544 -22.13 20.67 -6.76
C PHE A 544 -21.64 20.38 -8.20
N ARG A 545 -22.43 19.64 -8.99
CA ARG A 545 -22.10 19.35 -10.40
C ARG A 545 -22.25 20.55 -11.29
N GLU A 546 -23.28 21.37 -11.08
CA GLU A 546 -23.51 22.58 -11.87
C GLU A 546 -22.38 23.57 -11.68
N ILE A 547 -21.87 23.71 -10.45
CA ILE A 547 -20.71 24.58 -10.17
C ILE A 547 -19.44 24.03 -10.81
N ALA A 548 -19.15 22.74 -10.62
CA ALA A 548 -17.99 22.12 -11.24
C ALA A 548 -18.03 22.14 -12.78
N ALA A 549 -19.22 22.07 -13.37
CA ALA A 549 -19.39 22.19 -14.82
C ALA A 549 -19.22 23.64 -15.30
N ALA A 550 -19.64 24.63 -14.51
CA ALA A 550 -19.48 26.05 -14.82
C ALA A 550 -18.01 26.51 -14.75
N SER A 551 -17.20 25.92 -13.86
CA SER A 551 -15.77 26.23 -13.73
C SER A 551 -14.87 25.51 -14.74
N LYS A 552 -15.39 24.53 -15.51
CA LYS A 552 -14.61 23.87 -16.58
C LYS A 552 -14.63 24.73 -17.84
N GLU A 553 -13.47 24.92 -18.45
CA GLU A 553 -13.40 25.54 -19.76
C GLU A 553 -14.23 24.74 -20.78
N PRO A 554 -15.02 25.43 -21.64
CA PRO A 554 -15.79 24.76 -22.66
C PRO A 554 -14.87 24.05 -23.65
N GLU A 555 -15.04 22.74 -23.79
CA GLU A 555 -14.37 21.96 -24.83
C GLU A 555 -15.07 22.22 -26.17
N PHE A 556 -14.43 23.00 -27.03
CA PHE A 556 -14.95 23.32 -28.36
C PHE A 556 -14.85 22.09 -29.27
N THR A 557 -15.88 21.87 -30.08
CA THR A 557 -15.93 20.72 -31.02
C THR A 557 -15.14 20.97 -32.30
N GLY A 558 -14.79 22.23 -32.59
CA GLY A 558 -14.31 22.68 -33.90
C GLY A 558 -15.42 22.96 -34.92
N GLU A 559 -16.67 22.55 -34.65
CA GLU A 559 -17.82 22.78 -35.53
C GLU A 559 -18.56 24.10 -35.20
N THR A 560 -19.17 24.71 -36.22
CA THR A 560 -20.06 25.87 -36.06
C THR A 560 -21.52 25.44 -35.91
N CYS A 561 -22.30 26.25 -35.20
CA CYS A 561 -23.70 26.02 -34.91
C CYS A 561 -24.53 26.25 -36.17
N GLU A 562 -25.24 25.22 -36.62
CA GLU A 562 -26.08 25.25 -37.82
C GLU A 562 -27.23 26.27 -37.72
N LYS A 563 -27.65 26.66 -36.50
CA LYS A 563 -28.72 27.66 -36.30
C LYS A 563 -28.24 29.10 -36.31
N CYS A 564 -27.03 29.40 -35.81
CA CYS A 564 -26.62 30.78 -35.55
C CYS A 564 -25.16 31.11 -35.90
N GLY A 565 -24.40 30.16 -36.44
CA GLY A 565 -23.01 30.32 -36.86
C GLY A 565 -21.99 30.48 -35.73
N ALA A 566 -22.40 30.41 -34.46
CA ALA A 566 -21.49 30.46 -33.30
C ALA A 566 -20.65 29.18 -33.20
N ARG A 567 -19.62 29.15 -32.34
CA ARG A 567 -18.92 27.89 -32.07
C ARG A 567 -19.82 26.92 -31.30
N THR A 568 -19.56 25.64 -31.45
CA THR A 568 -20.23 24.60 -30.66
C THR A 568 -19.28 23.98 -29.65
N VAL A 569 -19.84 23.55 -28.52
CA VAL A 569 -19.12 23.02 -27.37
C VAL A 569 -19.70 21.67 -26.98
N PHE A 570 -18.86 20.78 -26.47
CA PHE A 570 -19.32 19.54 -25.87
C PHE A 570 -19.93 19.82 -24.49
N ARG A 571 -21.18 19.40 -24.29
CA ARG A 571 -21.93 19.53 -23.02
C ARG A 571 -22.31 18.15 -22.48
N GLU A 572 -22.52 18.04 -21.17
CA GLU A 572 -23.10 16.84 -20.55
C GLU A 572 -24.55 17.09 -20.13
N GLY A 573 -25.45 16.17 -20.52
CA GLY A 573 -26.86 16.20 -20.14
C GLY A 573 -27.29 14.92 -19.44
N LYS A 574 -28.59 14.84 -19.10
CA LYS A 574 -29.20 13.67 -18.43
C LYS A 574 -28.98 12.35 -19.18
N PHE A 575 -28.85 12.40 -20.51
CA PHE A 575 -28.79 11.22 -21.37
C PHE A 575 -27.38 10.89 -21.87
N GLY A 576 -26.38 11.73 -21.62
CA GLY A 576 -25.03 11.57 -22.15
C GLY A 576 -24.41 12.89 -22.57
N ARG A 577 -23.26 12.81 -23.23
CA ARG A 577 -22.56 13.95 -23.82
C ARG A 577 -23.21 14.32 -25.16
N PHE A 578 -23.38 15.62 -25.41
CA PHE A 578 -23.99 16.16 -26.64
C PHE A 578 -23.25 17.42 -27.08
N ILE A 579 -23.44 17.83 -28.34
CA ILE A 579 -22.92 19.09 -28.88
C ILE A 579 -23.99 20.15 -28.70
N GLY A 580 -23.64 21.31 -28.15
CA GLY A 580 -24.55 22.44 -27.99
C GLY A 580 -23.92 23.76 -28.44
N CYS A 581 -24.75 24.76 -28.75
CA CYS A 581 -24.27 26.10 -29.07
C CYS A 581 -23.55 26.75 -27.87
N GLU A 582 -22.47 27.50 -28.13
CA GLU A 582 -21.81 28.31 -27.09
C GLU A 582 -22.76 29.40 -26.54
N ARG A 583 -23.65 29.96 -27.37
CA ARG A 583 -24.62 31.00 -27.00
C ARG A 583 -25.90 30.49 -26.32
N TYR A 584 -25.93 29.26 -25.81
CA TYR A 584 -27.08 28.79 -25.01
C TYR A 584 -27.19 29.62 -23.71
N PRO A 585 -28.37 30.13 -23.31
CA PRO A 585 -29.72 29.75 -23.77
C PRO A 585 -30.30 30.56 -24.94
N GLU A 586 -29.59 31.58 -25.45
CA GLU A 586 -30.04 32.42 -26.58
C GLU A 586 -30.18 31.62 -27.88
N CYS A 587 -29.37 30.58 -28.05
CA CYS A 587 -29.49 29.58 -29.10
C CYS A 587 -29.62 28.18 -28.52
N ASP A 588 -30.74 27.51 -28.82
CA ASP A 588 -31.13 26.19 -28.31
C ASP A 588 -30.61 25.01 -29.17
N PHE A 589 -29.64 25.25 -30.07
CA PHE A 589 -29.09 24.20 -30.92
C PHE A 589 -28.43 23.09 -30.08
N ILE A 590 -28.86 21.86 -30.36
CA ILE A 590 -28.30 20.63 -29.80
C ILE A 590 -28.12 19.59 -30.90
N LYS A 591 -27.03 18.84 -30.85
CA LYS A 591 -26.72 17.74 -31.77
C LYS A 591 -26.17 16.57 -30.97
N ASN A 592 -26.66 15.36 -31.26
CA ASN A 592 -26.18 14.14 -30.58
C ASN A 592 -24.82 13.74 -31.13
N ILE A 593 -23.94 13.21 -30.27
CA ILE A 593 -22.67 12.62 -30.70
C ILE A 593 -22.98 11.19 -31.19
N THR A 594 -22.80 10.95 -32.49
CA THR A 594 -23.04 9.65 -33.11
C THR A 594 -21.73 8.89 -33.28
N LEU A 595 -21.81 7.56 -33.35
CA LEU A 595 -20.64 6.70 -33.61
C LEU A 595 -20.30 6.60 -35.11
N GLY A 596 -21.02 7.31 -35.99
CA GLY A 596 -20.95 7.11 -37.45
C GLY A 596 -21.48 5.75 -37.93
N ILE A 597 -22.20 5.02 -37.06
CA ILE A 597 -22.73 3.69 -37.37
C ILE A 597 -24.23 3.80 -37.61
N SER A 598 -24.69 3.40 -38.80
CA SER A 598 -26.12 3.30 -39.12
C SER A 598 -26.82 2.31 -38.18
N CYS A 599 -27.98 2.68 -37.65
CA CYS A 599 -28.74 1.87 -36.70
C CYS A 599 -29.05 0.49 -37.33
N PRO A 600 -28.59 -0.62 -36.73
CA PRO A 600 -28.79 -1.94 -37.32
C PRO A 600 -30.26 -2.35 -37.44
N LYS A 601 -31.13 -1.81 -36.59
CA LYS A 601 -32.57 -2.14 -36.57
C LYS A 601 -33.38 -1.35 -37.59
N CYS A 602 -33.27 -0.02 -37.60
CA CYS A 602 -34.14 0.82 -38.45
C CYS A 602 -33.47 1.34 -39.71
N LYS A 603 -32.13 1.26 -39.83
CA LYS A 603 -31.32 1.77 -40.95
C LYS A 603 -31.48 3.26 -41.28
N GLN A 604 -32.33 3.98 -40.56
CA GLN A 604 -32.65 5.39 -40.78
C GLN A 604 -32.06 6.31 -39.71
N GLY A 605 -31.73 5.79 -38.53
CA GLY A 605 -31.04 6.52 -37.47
C GLY A 605 -29.57 6.10 -37.36
N GLU A 606 -28.82 6.77 -36.51
CA GLU A 606 -27.43 6.41 -36.18
C GLU A 606 -27.33 5.92 -34.73
N VAL A 607 -26.29 5.16 -34.42
CA VAL A 607 -26.02 4.71 -33.06
C VAL A 607 -25.37 5.84 -32.27
N VAL A 608 -25.95 6.15 -31.11
CA VAL A 608 -25.45 7.14 -30.14
C VAL A 608 -25.12 6.48 -28.80
N GLU A 609 -24.12 7.01 -28.11
CA GLU A 609 -23.80 6.61 -26.74
C GLU A 609 -24.77 7.26 -25.73
N ARG A 610 -25.28 6.48 -24.78
CA ARG A 610 -26.24 6.93 -23.75
C ARG A 610 -25.87 6.40 -22.37
N LYS A 611 -26.30 7.10 -21.32
CA LYS A 611 -26.14 6.68 -19.91
C LYS A 611 -27.48 6.21 -19.32
N SER A 612 -27.48 5.04 -18.67
CA SER A 612 -28.65 4.51 -17.95
C SER A 612 -28.86 5.23 -16.61
N LYS A 613 -30.03 5.02 -15.96
CA LYS A 613 -30.31 5.53 -14.61
C LYS A 613 -29.27 5.13 -13.55
N ARG A 614 -28.49 4.06 -13.78
CA ARG A 614 -27.41 3.58 -12.91
C ARG A 614 -26.00 3.99 -13.39
N ASN A 615 -25.89 4.99 -14.26
CA ASN A 615 -24.64 5.46 -14.88
C ASN A 615 -23.89 4.39 -15.71
N LYS A 616 -24.51 3.26 -16.07
CA LYS A 616 -23.92 2.33 -17.05
C LYS A 616 -24.13 2.87 -18.47
N ILE A 617 -23.06 2.86 -19.26
CA ILE A 617 -23.07 3.23 -20.68
C ILE A 617 -23.80 2.15 -21.48
N PHE A 618 -24.60 2.56 -22.44
CA PHE A 618 -25.22 1.72 -23.45
C PHE A 618 -25.31 2.50 -24.77
N TYR A 619 -25.51 1.79 -25.87
CA TYR A 619 -25.57 2.35 -27.22
C TYR A 619 -26.97 2.17 -27.76
N GLY A 620 -27.60 3.23 -28.26
CA GLY A 620 -28.97 3.16 -28.76
C GLY A 620 -29.18 3.97 -30.02
N CYS A 621 -30.35 3.82 -30.65
CA CYS A 621 -30.69 4.60 -31.85
C CYS A 621 -30.90 6.08 -31.54
N SER A 622 -30.40 6.97 -32.39
CA SER A 622 -30.62 8.42 -32.33
C SER A 622 -32.11 8.76 -32.41
N ARG A 623 -32.90 7.95 -33.11
CA ARG A 623 -34.37 8.06 -33.29
C ARG A 623 -35.22 7.41 -32.21
N TYR A 624 -34.68 7.17 -31.02
CA TYR A 624 -35.52 6.76 -29.89
C TYR A 624 -36.47 7.90 -29.49
N PRO A 625 -37.77 7.68 -29.30
CA PRO A 625 -38.43 6.38 -29.05
C PRO A 625 -38.96 5.64 -30.28
N GLU A 626 -38.89 6.20 -31.49
CA GLU A 626 -39.36 5.51 -32.71
C GLU A 626 -38.58 4.23 -33.03
N CYS A 627 -37.32 4.15 -32.60
CA CYS A 627 -36.51 2.94 -32.65
C CYS A 627 -35.92 2.62 -31.27
N ASP A 628 -36.17 1.40 -30.80
CA ASP A 628 -35.81 0.82 -29.51
C ASP A 628 -34.50 0.01 -29.56
N PHE A 629 -33.69 0.14 -30.61
CA PHE A 629 -32.38 -0.52 -30.68
C PHE A 629 -31.51 -0.12 -29.48
N VAL A 630 -30.98 -1.12 -28.77
CA VAL A 630 -30.09 -0.98 -27.62
C VAL A 630 -29.02 -2.06 -27.66
N SER A 631 -27.77 -1.67 -27.37
CA SER A 631 -26.64 -2.57 -27.14
C SER A 631 -25.88 -2.14 -25.89
N TRP A 632 -25.48 -3.11 -25.06
CA TRP A 632 -24.61 -2.85 -23.89
C TRP A 632 -23.12 -2.79 -24.24
N TYR A 633 -22.76 -3.17 -25.46
CA TYR A 633 -21.40 -3.21 -25.96
C TYR A 633 -21.29 -2.29 -27.16
N LYS A 634 -20.14 -1.59 -27.31
CA LYS A 634 -19.91 -0.60 -28.37
C LYS A 634 -20.01 -1.27 -29.74
N PRO A 635 -21.00 -0.92 -30.58
CA PRO A 635 -21.04 -1.38 -31.96
C PRO A 635 -19.85 -0.84 -32.74
N VAL A 636 -19.38 -1.62 -33.70
CA VAL A 636 -18.31 -1.27 -34.64
C VAL A 636 -18.83 -1.54 -36.04
N SER A 637 -18.57 -0.65 -37.00
CA SER A 637 -18.97 -0.77 -38.40
C SER A 637 -18.09 -1.80 -39.14
N GLN A 638 -18.07 -3.02 -38.64
CA GLN A 638 -17.40 -4.17 -39.23
C GLN A 638 -18.43 -5.28 -39.42
N ALA A 639 -18.57 -5.78 -40.64
CA ALA A 639 -19.45 -6.90 -40.93
C ALA A 639 -18.89 -8.18 -40.29
N CYS A 640 -19.81 -9.07 -39.89
CA CYS A 640 -19.44 -10.40 -39.41
C CYS A 640 -18.77 -11.20 -40.54
N PRO A 641 -17.67 -11.93 -40.28
CA PRO A 641 -17.04 -12.80 -41.29
C PRO A 641 -18.01 -13.85 -41.87
N ASN A 642 -19.00 -14.27 -41.08
CA ASN A 642 -20.03 -15.23 -41.49
C ASN A 642 -21.25 -14.56 -42.16
N ASN A 643 -21.21 -13.24 -42.42
CA ASN A 643 -22.28 -12.43 -42.99
C ASN A 643 -23.62 -12.41 -42.20
N ASP A 644 -23.63 -12.85 -40.95
CA ASP A 644 -24.85 -12.86 -40.11
C ASP A 644 -25.23 -11.49 -39.51
N SER A 645 -24.37 -10.48 -39.64
CA SER A 645 -24.59 -9.14 -39.08
C SER A 645 -23.74 -8.09 -39.78
N ASP A 646 -24.33 -6.93 -40.07
CA ASP A 646 -23.66 -5.77 -40.67
C ASP A 646 -22.76 -5.00 -39.69
N TYR A 647 -22.76 -5.40 -38.42
CA TYR A 647 -21.96 -4.79 -37.36
C TYR A 647 -21.49 -5.86 -36.37
N MET A 648 -20.38 -5.56 -35.68
CA MET A 648 -19.89 -6.35 -34.55
C MET A 648 -19.88 -5.51 -33.29
N VAL A 649 -19.73 -6.13 -32.11
CA VAL A 649 -19.62 -5.41 -30.84
C VAL A 649 -18.26 -5.61 -30.18
N GLN A 650 -17.68 -4.53 -29.66
CA GLN A 650 -16.40 -4.56 -28.96
C GLN A 650 -16.54 -5.16 -27.56
N ARG A 651 -15.65 -6.09 -27.24
CA ARG A 651 -15.54 -6.77 -25.94
C ARG A 651 -14.08 -6.87 -25.50
N TYR A 652 -13.89 -7.14 -24.21
CA TYR A 652 -12.57 -7.33 -23.62
C TYR A 652 -12.51 -8.66 -22.87
N SER A 653 -11.36 -9.35 -22.96
CA SER A 653 -11.03 -10.47 -22.07
C SER A 653 -9.56 -10.43 -21.68
N VAL A 654 -9.25 -10.93 -20.49
CA VAL A 654 -7.86 -10.98 -19.97
C VAL A 654 -6.91 -11.77 -20.89
N LYS A 655 -7.42 -12.77 -21.61
CA LYS A 655 -6.61 -13.63 -22.49
C LYS A 655 -6.42 -13.08 -23.90
N LYS A 656 -7.40 -12.35 -24.43
CA LYS A 656 -7.44 -11.91 -25.85
C LYS A 656 -7.29 -10.40 -26.03
N GLY A 657 -7.24 -9.63 -24.95
CA GLY A 657 -7.34 -8.17 -25.03
C GLY A 657 -8.71 -7.74 -25.56
N ASN A 658 -8.72 -6.71 -26.40
CA ASN A 658 -9.91 -6.24 -27.10
C ASN A 658 -10.22 -7.17 -28.28
N TYR A 659 -11.46 -7.64 -28.39
CA TYR A 659 -11.95 -8.44 -29.51
C TYR A 659 -13.34 -7.99 -29.93
N LEU A 660 -13.72 -8.28 -31.17
CA LEU A 660 -15.05 -8.06 -31.70
C LEU A 660 -15.84 -9.35 -31.64
N ARG A 661 -17.12 -9.26 -31.30
CA ARG A 661 -18.04 -10.40 -31.29
C ARG A 661 -19.28 -10.09 -32.11
N CYS A 662 -19.68 -11.01 -32.98
CA CYS A 662 -20.94 -10.90 -33.70
C CYS A 662 -22.11 -11.02 -32.71
N PRO A 663 -23.10 -10.10 -32.73
CA PRO A 663 -24.26 -10.18 -31.84
C PRO A 663 -25.22 -11.32 -32.22
N VAL A 664 -25.13 -11.87 -33.43
CA VAL A 664 -26.04 -12.91 -33.96
C VAL A 664 -25.42 -14.30 -33.81
N CYS A 665 -24.34 -14.60 -34.54
CA CYS A 665 -23.72 -15.93 -34.56
C CYS A 665 -22.61 -16.15 -33.52
N ASN A 666 -22.27 -15.12 -32.74
CA ASN A 666 -21.21 -15.14 -31.72
C ASN A 666 -19.77 -15.34 -32.23
N GLU A 667 -19.54 -15.26 -33.54
CA GLU A 667 -18.18 -15.27 -34.12
C GLU A 667 -17.29 -14.19 -33.49
N GLU A 668 -16.03 -14.53 -33.19
CA GLU A 668 -15.09 -13.65 -32.50
C GLU A 668 -13.90 -13.30 -33.41
N VAL A 669 -13.63 -12.00 -33.58
CA VAL A 669 -12.53 -11.49 -34.39
C VAL A 669 -11.60 -10.67 -33.50
N ILE A 670 -10.29 -10.93 -33.56
CA ILE A 670 -9.28 -10.11 -32.89
C ILE A 670 -8.82 -9.07 -33.91
N PRO A 671 -9.12 -7.77 -33.72
CA PRO A 671 -8.61 -6.73 -34.61
C PRO A 671 -7.09 -6.67 -34.52
N ALA A 672 -6.40 -6.56 -35.67
CA ALA A 672 -4.98 -6.27 -35.70
C ALA A 672 -4.74 -4.90 -35.02
N GLU A 673 -3.71 -4.78 -34.19
CA GLU A 673 -3.34 -3.50 -33.57
C GLU A 673 -3.09 -2.48 -34.68
N VAL A 674 -3.88 -1.42 -34.70
CA VAL A 674 -3.64 -0.25 -35.55
C VAL A 674 -2.60 0.58 -34.80
N GLU A 675 -1.42 0.76 -35.39
CA GLU A 675 -0.44 1.75 -34.92
C GLU A 675 -1.14 3.12 -34.89
N GLU A 676 -1.30 3.70 -33.69
CA GLU A 676 -1.79 5.07 -33.54
C GLU A 676 -0.75 6.01 -34.15
N VAL A 677 -1.08 6.62 -35.29
CA VAL A 677 -0.38 7.79 -35.80
C VAL A 677 -0.76 8.96 -34.89
N GLU A 678 0.20 9.44 -34.10
CA GLU A 678 0.07 10.69 -33.34
C GLU A 678 -0.06 11.87 -34.34
N GLU A 679 -1.19 12.58 -34.29
CA GLU A 679 -1.32 13.97 -34.77
C GLU A 679 -1.65 14.90 -33.59
#